data_AF-A0AAU8YKY3-F1
#
_entry.id   AF-A0AAU8YKY3-F1
#
_cell.length_a   1.000
_cell.length_b   1.000
_cell.length_c   1.000
_cell.angle_alpha   90.00
_cell.angle_beta   90.00
_cell.angle_gamma   90.00
#
_symmetry.space_group_name_H-M   'P 1'
#
loop_
_entity.id
_entity.type
_entity.pdbx_description
1 polymer ?
#
loop_
_entity_poly.entity_id
_entity_poly.type
_entity_poly.pdbx_seq_one_letter_code
_entity_poly.pdbx_strand_id
1 'polypeptide(L)'
;MAEYNFEQLYAWLKEEERSLNWGMISFMDREKLNRLLLQVYIRRFKTDSYLKPLTGSIENGADRRFALNQFTLDWPRLGFLGGHANDSTARLTTQIMSGTQLGLRNAAGEWEVREIRETSPLLGPELHLKLLLANVPGVVGEEGRVRLDLKESSDFSINVSDDPGEQRLVGEWFKQKFDGLEAPERVFTLGQIEAGGDPLLRAKSFALRTQARMRDADDDEGAVLAMVRFEGDEEGHIPGNDFRYLLPSDRPYDATVLFGPTRIMLAQLVQSLKTIVSNVEFDLRHDEEGRLIGAVAKNGEMIIEEQTLTHMFWSEPIQGIPLLVTFIAYVPKIVLKLGQEFEVSINGNKVEIKWKIEGVLGMIPAYFNDQTNFIKRMLDSGFFDSSEFFRYTEDDFSYTFTSTYELEDVDGGRLKFVSLEVLEHKAAAPVLGEIKVIKRPPVDSEEAYFLALLDLMLAPIITVMWALFHNFFKGIDVEVPSVEGILREAFEKNFKFTSNLRELVDQTIKLNFGNALIGQDQFAPRDIAFFGAVNPTVTAFAIDPMQHTLVAGSAPLQFNTVPAHPGLIRWTCEPVLDSVSNGQIGSIDEHTGLYTPPAASDFDGDFVRLRVNARHIDTDFSSSALMTVLRSGLHISPLLYVTQVNSTPPTVNLRAGYLGDVTNLKWEPPQYGQLTADGKTAVYTPPAVMPPLDDYPDESASFALDKITLSDSTDGETARVALVITEGNAGLPMKITREVDVAAGTVQLKAKVGNVELTPDQAQWKVVYGSGVIDPITGIYTHDASSSDPFAVITATHDTVYYGVSHQYVVQTLPPARLEEAVRGVGAFQLPKV
;
A
#
# COMPACT_ATOMS: atom_id res chain seq x y z
N MET A 1 -16.74 -8.32 16.55
CA MET A 1 -17.11 -6.89 16.51
C MET A 1 -15.86 -6.09 16.22
N ALA A 2 -15.66 -5.64 14.98
CA ALA A 2 -14.40 -4.98 14.59
C ALA A 2 -14.59 -3.77 13.67
N GLU A 3 -15.80 -3.20 13.62
CA GLU A 3 -16.02 -1.88 13.04
C GLU A 3 -16.19 -0.85 14.14
N TYR A 4 -15.35 0.17 14.10
CA TYR A 4 -15.42 1.34 14.96
C TYR A 4 -15.75 2.55 14.09
N ASN A 5 -16.62 3.41 14.58
CA ASN A 5 -16.73 4.75 14.00
C ASN A 5 -15.52 5.60 14.40
N PHE A 6 -15.37 6.76 13.76
CA PHE A 6 -14.24 7.66 14.01
C PHE A 6 -14.14 8.07 15.49
N GLU A 7 -15.26 8.40 16.14
CA GLU A 7 -15.25 8.81 17.55
C GLU A 7 -14.73 7.71 18.49
N GLN A 8 -15.15 6.46 18.27
CA GLN A 8 -14.72 5.31 19.06
C GLN A 8 -13.24 4.98 18.84
N LEU A 9 -12.78 5.06 17.58
CA LEU A 9 -11.37 4.85 17.24
C LEU A 9 -10.51 5.96 17.84
N TYR A 10 -10.95 7.21 17.71
CA TYR A 10 -10.24 8.37 18.22
C TYR A 10 -10.18 8.39 19.76
N ALA A 11 -11.25 7.98 20.44
CA ALA A 11 -11.24 7.82 21.90
C ALA A 11 -10.20 6.78 22.35
N TRP A 12 -10.05 5.68 21.61
CA TRP A 12 -9.04 4.66 21.89
C TRP A 12 -7.60 5.16 21.64
N LEU A 13 -7.40 6.00 20.62
CA LEU A 13 -6.11 6.66 20.37
C LEU A 13 -5.73 7.69 21.46
N LYS A 14 -6.67 8.12 22.31
CA LYS A 14 -6.40 9.05 23.44
C LYS A 14 -5.93 8.35 24.71
N GLU A 15 -6.15 7.05 24.82
CA GLU A 15 -5.84 6.27 26.02
C GLU A 15 -4.32 6.15 26.23
N GLU A 16 -3.59 5.76 25.18
CA GLU A 16 -2.13 5.54 25.21
C GLU A 16 -1.55 5.57 23.79
N GLU A 17 -0.22 5.53 23.68
CA GLU A 17 0.49 5.43 22.41
C GLU A 17 0.26 4.05 21.76
N ARG A 18 -0.02 4.07 20.46
CA ARG A 18 -0.34 2.94 19.58
C ARG A 18 0.67 2.79 18.44
N SER A 19 1.73 3.59 18.40
CA SER A 19 2.84 3.42 17.45
C SER A 19 3.72 2.18 17.74
N LEU A 20 3.53 1.52 18.89
CA LEU A 20 4.18 0.24 19.25
C LEU A 20 5.72 0.26 19.14
N ASN A 21 6.35 1.38 19.49
CA ASN A 21 7.80 1.63 19.32
C ASN A 21 8.30 1.61 17.86
N TRP A 22 7.40 1.64 16.87
CA TRP A 22 7.77 1.95 15.50
C TRP A 22 7.81 3.46 15.29
N GLY A 23 8.72 3.92 14.43
CA GLY A 23 8.76 5.33 14.05
C GLY A 23 7.48 5.76 13.31
N MET A 24 6.91 4.82 12.54
CA MET A 24 5.67 5.03 11.81
C MET A 24 4.96 3.69 11.56
N ILE A 25 3.62 3.67 11.65
CA ILE A 25 2.77 2.55 11.20
C ILE A 25 1.77 3.10 10.20
N SER A 26 1.83 2.65 8.94
CA SER A 26 0.78 2.92 7.96
C SER A 26 -0.17 1.75 7.82
N PHE A 27 -1.41 2.06 7.49
CA PHE A 27 -2.54 1.15 7.37
C PHE A 27 -3.27 1.49 6.08
N MET A 28 -3.39 0.54 5.15
CA MET A 28 -3.91 0.80 3.80
C MET A 28 -4.99 -0.22 3.42
N ASP A 29 -6.12 0.28 2.94
CA ASP A 29 -7.30 -0.51 2.57
C ASP A 29 -7.02 -1.49 1.40
N ARG A 30 -7.56 -2.69 1.52
CA ARG A 30 -7.42 -3.77 0.53
C ARG A 30 -7.94 -3.40 -0.85
N GLU A 31 -9.11 -2.79 -0.92
CA GLU A 31 -9.77 -2.49 -2.19
C GLU A 31 -8.91 -1.53 -3.00
N LYS A 32 -8.32 -0.54 -2.32
CA LYS A 32 -7.39 0.42 -2.94
C LYS A 32 -6.08 -0.22 -3.36
N LEU A 33 -5.50 -1.09 -2.54
CA LEU A 33 -4.30 -1.85 -2.91
C LEU A 33 -4.57 -2.77 -4.11
N ASN A 34 -5.75 -3.38 -4.20
CA ASN A 34 -6.16 -4.19 -5.35
C ASN A 34 -6.33 -3.34 -6.62
N ARG A 35 -6.87 -2.12 -6.51
CA ARG A 35 -6.90 -1.17 -7.64
C ARG A 35 -5.48 -0.83 -8.12
N LEU A 36 -4.53 -0.65 -7.19
CA LEU A 36 -3.13 -0.43 -7.51
C LEU A 36 -2.48 -1.65 -8.19
N LEU A 37 -2.76 -2.87 -7.70
CA LEU A 37 -2.31 -4.12 -8.33
C LEU A 37 -2.83 -4.26 -9.75
N LEU A 38 -4.09 -3.92 -9.99
CA LEU A 38 -4.66 -3.88 -11.33
C LEU A 38 -3.91 -2.87 -12.22
N GLN A 39 -3.59 -1.66 -11.73
CA GLN A 39 -2.78 -0.70 -12.50
C GLN A 39 -1.36 -1.23 -12.79
N VAL A 40 -0.70 -1.85 -11.80
CA VAL A 40 0.60 -2.50 -11.99
C VAL A 40 0.51 -3.59 -13.05
N TYR A 41 -0.52 -4.41 -13.02
CA TYR A 41 -0.74 -5.45 -14.02
C TYR A 41 -0.96 -4.87 -15.42
N ILE A 42 -1.80 -3.85 -15.57
CA ILE A 42 -2.07 -3.19 -16.86
C ILE A 42 -0.78 -2.55 -17.45
N ARG A 43 0.11 -2.05 -16.59
CA ARG A 43 1.41 -1.48 -17.00
C ARG A 43 2.41 -2.53 -17.47
N ARG A 44 2.25 -3.80 -17.08
CA ARG A 44 3.14 -4.90 -17.51
C ARG A 44 2.92 -5.31 -18.96
N PHE A 45 1.74 -5.06 -19.52
CA PHE A 45 1.45 -5.44 -20.90
C PHE A 45 2.48 -4.89 -21.87
N LYS A 46 2.86 -5.71 -22.87
CA LYS A 46 3.90 -5.39 -23.86
C LYS A 46 5.28 -5.10 -23.24
N THR A 47 5.57 -5.66 -22.06
CA THR A 47 6.89 -5.63 -21.43
C THR A 47 7.32 -7.05 -21.05
N ASP A 48 8.61 -7.23 -20.78
CA ASP A 48 9.16 -8.51 -20.28
C ASP A 48 8.66 -8.88 -18.87
N SER A 49 7.87 -8.02 -18.22
CA SER A 49 7.26 -8.29 -16.90
C SER A 49 5.86 -8.92 -16.99
N TYR A 50 5.29 -9.06 -18.19
CA TYR A 50 4.02 -9.75 -18.38
C TYR A 50 4.23 -11.26 -18.38
N LEU A 51 3.53 -11.95 -17.47
CA LEU A 51 3.62 -13.40 -17.34
C LEU A 51 3.04 -14.08 -18.58
N LYS A 52 3.89 -14.82 -19.30
CA LYS A 52 3.48 -15.56 -20.50
C LYS A 52 2.55 -16.73 -20.13
N PRO A 53 1.67 -17.18 -21.05
CA PRO A 53 0.81 -18.32 -20.81
C PRO A 53 1.61 -19.57 -20.42
N LEU A 54 1.18 -20.26 -19.39
CA LEU A 54 1.86 -21.41 -18.83
C LEU A 54 1.43 -22.70 -19.53
N THR A 55 2.41 -23.55 -19.82
CA THR A 55 2.19 -24.84 -20.49
C THR A 55 3.00 -25.94 -19.81
N GLY A 56 2.40 -27.14 -19.66
CA GLY A 56 3.10 -28.31 -19.15
C GLY A 56 2.19 -29.50 -18.82
N SER A 57 2.81 -30.60 -18.42
CA SER A 57 2.13 -31.82 -17.99
C SER A 57 2.30 -32.06 -16.50
N ILE A 58 1.32 -32.73 -15.90
CA ILE A 58 1.26 -33.10 -14.49
C ILE A 58 0.92 -34.59 -14.41
N GLU A 59 1.83 -35.41 -13.88
CA GLU A 59 1.57 -36.84 -13.68
C GLU A 59 0.50 -37.07 -12.60
N ASN A 60 -0.37 -38.06 -12.83
CA ASN A 60 -1.32 -38.55 -11.85
C ASN A 60 -1.27 -40.09 -11.84
N GLY A 61 -0.25 -40.66 -11.17
CA GLY A 61 0.01 -42.09 -11.21
C GLY A 61 0.66 -42.56 -12.52
N ALA A 62 0.66 -43.87 -12.76
CA ALA A 62 1.38 -44.48 -13.88
C ALA A 62 0.64 -44.38 -15.22
N ASP A 63 -0.68 -44.22 -15.19
CA ASP A 63 -1.57 -44.32 -16.36
C ASP A 63 -2.42 -43.06 -16.57
N ARG A 64 -2.26 -42.00 -15.78
CA ARG A 64 -2.98 -40.73 -16.00
C ARG A 64 -2.04 -39.53 -15.92
N ARG A 65 -2.42 -38.48 -16.63
CA ARG A 65 -1.80 -37.17 -16.51
C ARG A 65 -2.74 -36.06 -16.93
N PHE A 66 -2.45 -34.85 -16.49
CA PHE A 66 -3.02 -33.62 -17.01
C PHE A 66 -2.04 -32.96 -17.96
N ALA A 67 -2.55 -32.35 -19.02
CA ALA A 67 -1.79 -31.42 -19.84
C ALA A 67 -2.50 -30.06 -19.83
N LEU A 68 -1.81 -29.04 -19.35
CA LEU A 68 -2.28 -27.66 -19.32
C LEU A 68 -1.63 -26.92 -20.47
N ASN A 69 -2.43 -26.42 -21.41
CA ASN A 69 -1.95 -25.72 -22.60
C ASN A 69 -2.36 -24.25 -22.55
N GLN A 70 -1.36 -23.35 -22.64
CA GLN A 70 -1.55 -21.89 -22.77
C GLN A 70 -2.45 -21.29 -21.67
N PHE A 71 -2.22 -21.67 -20.42
CA PHE A 71 -2.94 -21.13 -19.26
C PHE A 71 -2.51 -19.68 -19.00
N THR A 72 -3.40 -18.72 -19.27
CA THR A 72 -3.14 -17.30 -19.02
C THR A 72 -3.72 -16.92 -17.66
N LEU A 73 -2.87 -16.40 -16.77
CA LEU A 73 -3.27 -15.92 -15.46
C LEU A 73 -3.74 -14.45 -15.54
N ASP A 74 -4.77 -14.12 -14.78
CA ASP A 74 -5.14 -12.74 -14.51
C ASP A 74 -4.28 -12.13 -13.38
N TRP A 75 -4.49 -10.85 -13.09
CA TRP A 75 -3.81 -10.18 -11.98
C TRP A 75 -4.12 -10.80 -10.61
N PRO A 76 -3.14 -10.84 -9.69
CA PRO A 76 -3.35 -11.36 -8.34
C PRO A 76 -4.15 -10.37 -7.50
N ARG A 77 -5.23 -10.86 -6.89
CA ARG A 77 -6.09 -10.10 -5.96
C ARG A 77 -5.70 -10.44 -4.53
N LEU A 78 -5.39 -9.42 -3.72
CA LEU A 78 -5.21 -9.55 -2.28
C LEU A 78 -6.56 -9.80 -1.60
N GLY A 79 -6.59 -10.85 -0.77
CA GLY A 79 -7.59 -11.14 0.25
C GLY A 79 -6.88 -11.49 1.56
N PHE A 80 -7.63 -11.55 2.66
CA PHE A 80 -7.06 -11.90 3.96
C PHE A 80 -7.63 -13.22 4.47
N LEU A 81 -6.81 -13.96 5.19
CA LEU A 81 -7.26 -15.14 5.93
C LEU A 81 -7.45 -14.65 7.36
N GLY A 82 -8.68 -14.66 7.86
CA GLY A 82 -8.90 -14.21 9.23
C GLY A 82 -8.32 -15.17 10.27
N GLY A 83 -8.29 -14.70 11.51
CA GLY A 83 -7.74 -15.43 12.65
C GLY A 83 -7.04 -14.50 13.62
N HIS A 84 -6.03 -13.74 13.17
CA HIS A 84 -5.25 -12.83 14.02
C HIS A 84 -4.68 -11.64 13.25
N ALA A 85 -4.58 -10.46 13.88
CA ALA A 85 -3.91 -9.26 13.32
C ALA A 85 -2.39 -9.44 13.13
N ASN A 86 -1.84 -10.55 13.63
CA ASN A 86 -0.43 -10.92 13.58
C ASN A 86 -0.09 -11.91 12.48
N ASP A 87 -1.09 -12.53 11.85
CA ASP A 87 -0.80 -13.46 10.77
C ASP A 87 -0.25 -12.64 9.60
N SER A 88 1.04 -12.80 9.28
CA SER A 88 1.68 -12.04 8.20
C SER A 88 1.32 -12.63 6.85
N THR A 89 0.15 -13.26 6.74
CA THR A 89 -0.26 -14.04 5.58
C THR A 89 -1.36 -13.30 4.85
N ALA A 90 -1.18 -13.15 3.53
CA ALA A 90 -2.21 -12.67 2.62
C ALA A 90 -2.64 -13.81 1.70
N ARG A 91 -3.92 -13.88 1.36
CA ARG A 91 -4.43 -14.73 0.28
C ARG A 91 -4.22 -13.98 -1.03
N LEU A 92 -3.61 -14.62 -2.03
CA LEU A 92 -3.70 -14.13 -3.40
C LEU A 92 -4.60 -15.06 -4.20
N THR A 93 -5.53 -14.46 -4.94
CA THR A 93 -6.39 -15.17 -5.88
C THR A 93 -6.13 -14.66 -7.29
N THR A 94 -5.82 -15.57 -8.22
CA THR A 94 -5.67 -15.29 -9.65
C THR A 94 -6.63 -16.16 -10.44
N GLN A 95 -7.40 -15.57 -11.34
CA GLN A 95 -8.26 -16.34 -12.25
C GLN A 95 -7.45 -16.83 -13.46
N ILE A 96 -7.71 -18.05 -13.93
CA ILE A 96 -7.24 -18.49 -15.25
C ILE A 96 -8.18 -17.94 -16.32
N MET A 97 -7.67 -17.07 -17.19
CA MET A 97 -8.49 -16.37 -18.20
C MET A 97 -8.68 -17.16 -19.48
N SER A 98 -7.67 -17.96 -19.85
CA SER A 98 -7.69 -18.79 -21.06
C SER A 98 -6.84 -20.03 -20.87
N GLY A 99 -7.04 -21.02 -21.72
CA GLY A 99 -6.22 -22.22 -21.80
C GLY A 99 -7.07 -23.48 -21.98
N THR A 100 -6.42 -24.57 -22.36
CA THR A 100 -7.07 -25.87 -22.48
C THR A 100 -6.42 -26.85 -21.52
N GLN A 101 -7.24 -27.48 -20.67
CA GLN A 101 -6.83 -28.61 -19.86
C GLN A 101 -7.28 -29.90 -20.54
N LEU A 102 -6.34 -30.82 -20.70
CA LEU A 102 -6.60 -32.19 -21.12
C LEU A 102 -6.41 -33.14 -19.96
N GLY A 103 -7.42 -33.95 -19.66
CA GLY A 103 -7.25 -35.17 -18.88
C GLY A 103 -6.89 -36.31 -19.83
N LEU A 104 -5.75 -36.96 -19.58
CA LEU A 104 -5.22 -38.03 -20.42
C LEU A 104 -5.14 -39.33 -19.64
N ARG A 105 -5.43 -40.45 -20.32
CA ARG A 105 -5.20 -41.80 -19.79
C ARG A 105 -4.28 -42.58 -20.72
N ASN A 106 -3.48 -43.48 -20.17
CA ASN A 106 -2.65 -44.40 -20.93
C ASN A 106 -3.39 -45.73 -21.09
N ALA A 107 -3.82 -46.03 -22.31
CA ALA A 107 -4.47 -47.28 -22.66
C ALA A 107 -3.51 -48.12 -23.54
N ALA A 108 -2.94 -49.17 -22.94
CA ALA A 108 -2.03 -50.09 -23.63
C ALA A 108 -0.86 -49.40 -24.37
N GLY A 109 -0.20 -48.45 -23.71
CA GLY A 109 0.99 -47.76 -24.22
C GLY A 109 0.72 -46.49 -25.03
N GLU A 110 -0.55 -46.13 -25.23
CA GLU A 110 -0.95 -44.92 -25.97
C GLU A 110 -1.74 -43.96 -25.07
N TRP A 111 -1.47 -42.66 -25.22
CA TRP A 111 -2.19 -41.61 -24.48
C TRP A 111 -3.45 -41.22 -25.24
N GLU A 112 -4.58 -41.35 -24.56
CA GLU A 112 -5.92 -41.03 -25.06
C GLU A 112 -6.51 -39.84 -24.30
N VAL A 113 -7.28 -39.02 -25.00
CA VAL A 113 -8.02 -37.90 -24.41
C VAL A 113 -9.25 -38.43 -23.69
N ARG A 114 -9.30 -38.20 -22.38
CA ARG A 114 -10.43 -38.53 -21.50
C ARG A 114 -11.28 -37.32 -21.19
N GLU A 115 -10.67 -36.14 -21.15
CA GLU A 115 -11.34 -34.91 -20.73
C GLU A 115 -10.78 -33.73 -21.49
N ILE A 116 -11.65 -32.82 -21.93
CA ILE A 116 -11.29 -31.53 -22.52
C ILE A 116 -12.04 -30.43 -21.78
N ARG A 117 -11.30 -29.54 -21.13
CA ARG A 117 -11.84 -28.32 -20.52
C ARG A 117 -11.19 -27.13 -21.19
N GLU A 118 -12.00 -26.31 -21.86
CA GLU A 118 -11.57 -24.98 -22.27
C GLU A 118 -11.94 -23.96 -21.19
N THR A 119 -10.98 -23.10 -20.90
CA THR A 119 -11.12 -22.03 -19.94
C THR A 119 -11.45 -20.74 -20.67
N SER A 120 -12.43 -20.01 -20.16
CA SER A 120 -12.76 -18.65 -20.59
C SER A 120 -12.86 -17.71 -19.38
N PRO A 121 -12.88 -16.39 -19.57
CA PRO A 121 -13.05 -15.44 -18.46
C PRO A 121 -14.33 -15.65 -17.63
N LEU A 122 -15.34 -16.36 -18.16
CA LEU A 122 -16.59 -16.69 -17.45
C LEU A 122 -16.54 -18.03 -16.68
N LEU A 123 -15.62 -18.94 -17.03
CA LEU A 123 -15.51 -20.29 -16.45
C LEU A 123 -14.14 -20.60 -15.84
N GLY A 124 -13.23 -19.64 -15.86
CA GLY A 124 -11.87 -19.78 -15.41
C GLY A 124 -11.77 -20.24 -13.96
N PRO A 125 -11.06 -21.35 -13.67
CA PRO A 125 -10.78 -21.72 -12.30
C PRO A 125 -9.94 -20.65 -11.61
N GLU A 126 -10.11 -20.51 -10.30
CA GLU A 126 -9.32 -19.63 -9.47
C GLU A 126 -8.18 -20.39 -8.83
N LEU A 127 -6.97 -19.89 -9.01
CA LEU A 127 -5.78 -20.32 -8.29
C LEU A 127 -5.66 -19.46 -7.03
N HIS A 128 -5.69 -20.13 -5.88
CA HIS A 128 -5.48 -19.53 -4.57
C HIS A 128 -4.10 -19.92 -4.04
N LEU A 129 -3.44 -18.98 -3.40
CA LEU A 129 -2.16 -19.20 -2.74
C LEU A 129 -2.03 -18.28 -1.52
N LYS A 130 -1.13 -18.63 -0.60
CA LYS A 130 -0.84 -17.85 0.61
C LYS A 130 0.53 -17.21 0.50
N LEU A 131 0.57 -15.88 0.51
CA LEU A 131 1.80 -15.09 0.51
C LEU A 131 2.18 -14.72 1.94
N LEU A 132 3.40 -15.04 2.36
CA LEU A 132 3.93 -14.65 3.67
C LEU A 132 4.63 -13.27 3.58
N LEU A 133 3.94 -12.22 3.96
CA LEU A 133 4.46 -10.84 3.98
C LEU A 133 5.61 -10.63 4.97
N ALA A 134 5.75 -11.48 5.99
CA ALA A 134 6.89 -11.41 6.92
C ALA A 134 8.23 -11.67 6.23
N ASN A 135 8.22 -12.38 5.09
CA ASN A 135 9.42 -12.65 4.30
C ASN A 135 9.75 -11.54 3.29
N VAL A 136 8.96 -10.46 3.21
CA VAL A 136 9.27 -9.32 2.35
C VAL A 136 10.40 -8.53 3.03
N PRO A 137 11.65 -8.59 2.53
CA PRO A 137 12.76 -7.88 3.16
C PRO A 137 12.54 -6.38 3.00
N GLY A 138 12.49 -5.65 4.11
CA GLY A 138 12.30 -4.20 4.10
C GLY A 138 13.55 -3.47 4.55
N VAL A 139 14.56 -3.32 3.69
CA VAL A 139 15.67 -2.38 3.93
C VAL A 139 15.45 -1.15 3.05
N VAL A 140 15.34 0.02 3.67
CA VAL A 140 15.16 1.29 2.97
C VAL A 140 16.52 1.76 2.42
N GLY A 141 16.57 2.10 1.13
CA GLY A 141 17.78 2.51 0.41
C GLY A 141 18.24 1.51 -0.66
N GLU A 142 18.62 0.29 -0.27
CA GLU A 142 19.07 -0.72 -1.25
C GLU A 142 17.92 -1.30 -2.07
N GLU A 143 16.84 -1.71 -1.40
CA GLU A 143 15.68 -2.30 -2.09
C GLU A 143 14.43 -1.45 -1.93
N GLY A 144 14.08 -1.03 -0.70
CA GLY A 144 13.00 -0.08 -0.34
C GLY A 144 11.59 -0.38 -0.85
N ARG A 145 11.42 -1.34 -1.75
CA ARG A 145 10.20 -1.58 -2.51
C ARG A 145 9.24 -2.45 -1.71
N VAL A 146 8.01 -1.97 -1.59
CA VAL A 146 6.89 -2.79 -1.16
C VAL A 146 6.50 -3.65 -2.36
N ARG A 147 6.76 -4.95 -2.27
CA ARG A 147 6.54 -5.91 -3.38
C ARG A 147 5.84 -7.18 -2.93
N LEU A 148 5.07 -7.76 -3.85
CA LEU A 148 4.55 -9.13 -3.75
C LEU A 148 5.40 -10.00 -4.68
N ASP A 149 6.13 -10.97 -4.15
CA ASP A 149 6.86 -11.95 -4.94
C ASP A 149 6.09 -13.28 -4.91
N LEU A 150 5.59 -13.71 -6.07
CA LEU A 150 4.81 -14.93 -6.17
C LEU A 150 5.60 -16.18 -5.74
N LYS A 151 6.94 -16.15 -5.77
CA LYS A 151 7.80 -17.23 -5.28
C LYS A 151 7.70 -17.44 -3.76
N GLU A 152 7.44 -16.39 -2.99
CA GLU A 152 7.33 -16.47 -1.52
C GLU A 152 5.95 -16.99 -1.06
N SER A 153 5.25 -17.68 -1.96
CA SER A 153 3.90 -18.20 -1.75
C SER A 153 3.90 -19.67 -1.36
N SER A 154 2.85 -20.08 -0.66
CA SER A 154 2.60 -21.45 -0.20
C SER A 154 1.12 -21.83 -0.40
N ASP A 155 0.75 -23.07 -0.09
CA ASP A 155 -0.64 -23.55 -0.11
C ASP A 155 -1.39 -23.28 -1.44
N PHE A 156 -0.72 -23.57 -2.55
CA PHE A 156 -1.32 -23.45 -3.89
C PHE A 156 -2.48 -24.44 -4.02
N SER A 157 -3.67 -23.93 -4.37
CA SER A 157 -4.88 -24.73 -4.60
C SER A 157 -5.67 -24.16 -5.76
N ILE A 158 -6.27 -25.02 -6.56
CA ILE A 158 -7.02 -24.62 -7.74
C ILE A 158 -8.16 -25.60 -8.03
N ASN A 159 -9.34 -25.06 -8.32
CA ASN A 159 -10.56 -25.86 -8.56
C ASN A 159 -10.65 -26.34 -10.02
N VAL A 160 -9.66 -27.10 -10.48
CA VAL A 160 -9.60 -27.65 -11.86
C VAL A 160 -10.23 -29.04 -12.03
N SER A 161 -10.48 -29.73 -10.92
CA SER A 161 -11.08 -31.05 -10.86
C SER A 161 -11.91 -31.17 -9.58
N ASP A 162 -12.83 -32.13 -9.53
CA ASP A 162 -13.58 -32.46 -8.31
C ASP A 162 -12.78 -33.40 -7.38
N ASP A 163 -11.64 -33.92 -7.83
CA ASP A 163 -10.72 -34.74 -7.02
C ASP A 163 -9.71 -33.84 -6.27
N PRO A 164 -9.74 -33.80 -4.92
CA PRO A 164 -8.78 -33.03 -4.12
C PRO A 164 -7.32 -33.42 -4.37
N GLY A 165 -7.05 -34.68 -4.72
CA GLY A 165 -5.72 -35.15 -5.08
C GLY A 165 -5.20 -34.51 -6.36
N GLU A 166 -6.06 -34.37 -7.35
CA GLU A 166 -5.73 -33.71 -8.63
C GLU A 166 -5.56 -32.20 -8.45
N GLN A 167 -6.42 -31.56 -7.65
CA GLN A 167 -6.27 -30.15 -7.28
C GLN A 167 -4.91 -29.89 -6.62
N ARG A 168 -4.47 -30.77 -5.70
CA ARG A 168 -3.16 -30.67 -5.05
C ARG A 168 -2.00 -30.80 -6.04
N LEU A 169 -2.04 -31.78 -6.93
CA LEU A 169 -0.99 -31.99 -7.94
C LEU A 169 -0.84 -30.76 -8.85
N VAL A 170 -1.95 -30.15 -9.25
CA VAL A 170 -1.94 -28.95 -10.10
C VAL A 170 -1.43 -27.74 -9.30
N GLY A 171 -1.81 -27.61 -8.03
CA GLY A 171 -1.26 -26.60 -7.13
C GLY A 171 0.27 -26.70 -6.98
N GLU A 172 0.79 -27.91 -6.77
CA GLU A 172 2.23 -28.17 -6.68
C GLU A 172 2.96 -27.80 -7.99
N TRP A 173 2.35 -28.07 -9.13
CA TRP A 173 2.89 -27.65 -10.42
C TRP A 173 2.96 -26.13 -10.57
N PHE A 174 1.92 -25.39 -10.16
CA PHE A 174 1.96 -23.91 -10.17
C PHE A 174 3.05 -23.36 -9.25
N LYS A 175 3.23 -23.96 -8.07
CA LYS A 175 4.32 -23.60 -7.16
C LYS A 175 5.69 -23.75 -7.86
N GLN A 176 5.96 -24.90 -8.45
CA GLN A 176 7.21 -25.15 -9.18
C GLN A 176 7.42 -24.18 -10.35
N LYS A 177 6.35 -23.85 -11.08
CA LYS A 177 6.41 -22.87 -12.17
C LYS A 177 6.77 -21.48 -11.62
N PHE A 178 6.11 -21.02 -10.56
CA PHE A 178 6.36 -19.70 -9.97
C PHE A 178 7.76 -19.59 -9.36
N ASP A 179 8.28 -20.65 -8.76
CA ASP A 179 9.65 -20.73 -8.27
C ASP A 179 10.70 -20.54 -9.38
N GLY A 180 10.38 -21.02 -10.59
CA GLY A 180 11.23 -20.94 -11.77
C GLY A 180 11.05 -19.70 -12.64
N LEU A 181 10.11 -18.79 -12.31
CA LEU A 181 9.91 -17.54 -13.06
C LEU A 181 11.05 -16.55 -12.81
N GLU A 182 11.36 -15.74 -13.81
CA GLU A 182 12.27 -14.61 -13.66
C GLU A 182 11.65 -13.50 -12.81
N ALA A 183 12.50 -12.73 -12.12
CA ALA A 183 12.04 -11.70 -11.18
C ALA A 183 11.01 -10.70 -11.78
N PRO A 184 11.18 -10.18 -13.02
CA PRO A 184 10.20 -9.25 -13.60
C PRO A 184 8.79 -9.85 -13.77
N GLU A 185 8.69 -11.13 -14.10
CA GLU A 185 7.42 -11.83 -14.32
C GLU A 185 6.68 -12.12 -13.01
N ARG A 186 7.41 -12.39 -11.92
CA ARG A 186 6.83 -12.81 -10.64
C ARG A 186 6.72 -11.73 -9.55
N VAL A 187 7.46 -10.63 -9.65
CA VAL A 187 7.55 -9.60 -8.59
C VAL A 187 6.67 -8.39 -8.90
N PHE A 188 5.55 -8.22 -8.20
CA PHE A 188 4.64 -7.07 -8.29
C PHE A 188 5.07 -5.97 -7.31
N THR A 189 5.62 -4.87 -7.81
CA THR A 189 5.99 -3.70 -6.98
C THR A 189 4.78 -2.79 -6.80
N LEU A 190 4.33 -2.62 -5.56
CA LEU A 190 3.22 -1.74 -5.16
C LEU A 190 3.70 -0.30 -4.95
N GLY A 191 4.91 -0.14 -4.44
CA GLY A 191 5.48 1.18 -4.17
C GLY A 191 6.87 1.07 -3.59
N GLN A 192 7.40 2.20 -3.13
CA GLN A 192 8.70 2.27 -2.50
C GLN A 192 8.61 3.12 -1.24
N ILE A 193 9.20 2.62 -0.17
CA ILE A 193 9.48 3.39 1.03
C ILE A 193 10.86 4.02 0.86
N GLU A 194 10.90 5.34 0.72
CA GLU A 194 12.15 6.10 0.63
C GLU A 194 12.62 6.51 2.02
N ALA A 195 13.93 6.79 2.14
CA ALA A 195 14.51 7.20 3.41
C ALA A 195 13.92 8.52 3.90
N GLY A 196 13.59 9.47 3.01
CA GLY A 196 13.16 10.81 3.39
C GLY A 196 14.32 11.78 3.61
N GLY A 197 13.99 13.08 3.73
CA GLY A 197 14.97 14.17 3.74
C GLY A 197 15.49 14.55 5.13
N ASP A 198 14.62 14.50 6.15
CA ASP A 198 14.96 14.93 7.51
C ASP A 198 15.76 13.85 8.24
N PRO A 199 17.00 14.12 8.72
CA PRO A 199 17.84 13.14 9.40
C PRO A 199 17.18 12.44 10.61
N LEU A 200 16.23 13.10 11.28
CA LEU A 200 15.52 12.54 12.44
C LEU A 200 14.39 11.59 12.06
N LEU A 201 13.91 11.66 10.80
CA LEU A 201 12.76 10.93 10.30
C LEU A 201 13.15 9.98 9.16
N ARG A 202 14.45 9.67 9.04
CA ARG A 202 14.94 8.79 7.99
C ARG A 202 14.50 7.36 8.20
N ALA A 203 13.71 6.82 7.28
CA ALA A 203 13.34 5.41 7.29
C ALA A 203 14.55 4.52 7.01
N LYS A 204 14.70 3.45 7.81
CA LYS A 204 15.81 2.50 7.73
C LYS A 204 15.37 1.11 7.31
N SER A 205 14.28 0.62 7.89
CA SER A 205 13.69 -0.66 7.54
C SER A 205 12.20 -0.66 7.76
N PHE A 206 11.50 -1.67 7.23
CA PHE A 206 10.08 -1.84 7.44
C PHE A 206 9.68 -3.31 7.51
N ALA A 207 8.53 -3.57 8.13
CA ALA A 207 7.88 -4.87 8.17
C ALA A 207 6.41 -4.76 7.71
N LEU A 208 5.92 -5.77 7.01
CA LEU A 208 4.55 -5.82 6.49
C LEU A 208 3.68 -6.81 7.28
N ARG A 209 2.44 -6.41 7.59
CA ARG A 209 1.42 -7.26 8.24
C ARG A 209 0.07 -7.11 7.55
N THR A 210 -0.85 -8.01 7.85
CA THR A 210 -2.23 -7.94 7.39
C THR A 210 -3.17 -7.92 8.58
N GLN A 211 -4.33 -7.28 8.40
CA GLN A 211 -5.41 -7.34 9.38
C GLN A 211 -6.74 -7.41 8.65
N ALA A 212 -7.47 -8.52 8.82
CA ALA A 212 -8.85 -8.64 8.35
C ALA A 212 -9.77 -7.67 9.12
N ARG A 213 -10.77 -7.11 8.44
CA ARG A 213 -11.64 -6.04 8.95
C ARG A 213 -12.45 -6.51 10.16
N MET A 214 -13.17 -7.62 10.02
CA MET A 214 -13.97 -8.30 11.03
C MET A 214 -13.14 -9.24 11.91
N ARG A 215 -11.93 -9.60 11.45
CA ARG A 215 -11.04 -10.60 12.03
C ARG A 215 -11.62 -12.02 12.08
N ASP A 216 -12.64 -12.27 11.28
CA ASP A 216 -13.25 -13.58 11.07
C ASP A 216 -12.52 -14.31 9.94
N ALA A 217 -12.36 -15.64 10.06
CA ALA A 217 -11.59 -16.47 9.12
C ALA A 217 -12.04 -16.31 7.65
N ASP A 218 -13.33 -16.04 7.45
CA ASP A 218 -13.98 -15.90 6.14
C ASP A 218 -14.05 -14.45 5.65
N ASP A 219 -13.49 -13.48 6.40
CA ASP A 219 -13.49 -12.09 5.98
C ASP A 219 -12.36 -11.81 4.98
N ASP A 220 -12.76 -11.56 3.74
CA ASP A 220 -11.85 -11.18 2.67
C ASP A 220 -11.45 -9.70 2.73
N GLU A 221 -12.16 -8.86 3.49
CA GLU A 221 -11.84 -7.43 3.66
C GLU A 221 -10.78 -7.19 4.74
N GLY A 222 -10.05 -6.08 4.60
CA GLY A 222 -9.03 -5.73 5.58
C GLY A 222 -8.04 -4.70 5.07
N ALA A 223 -6.85 -4.72 5.66
CA ALA A 223 -5.78 -3.80 5.32
C ALA A 223 -4.39 -4.43 5.43
N VAL A 224 -3.46 -3.81 4.72
CA VAL A 224 -2.02 -4.06 4.87
C VAL A 224 -1.42 -2.98 5.75
N LEU A 225 -0.61 -3.41 6.71
CA LEU A 225 0.13 -2.53 7.60
C LEU A 225 1.59 -2.50 7.16
N ALA A 226 2.19 -1.31 7.05
CA ALA A 226 3.63 -1.14 6.92
C ALA A 226 4.17 -0.43 8.17
N MET A 227 4.99 -1.15 8.93
CA MET A 227 5.60 -0.66 10.16
C MET A 227 7.04 -0.27 9.84
N VAL A 228 7.38 1.01 9.99
CA VAL A 228 8.66 1.59 9.55
C VAL A 228 9.49 1.99 10.76
N ARG A 229 10.74 1.54 10.75
CA ARG A 229 11.77 1.89 11.72
C ARG A 229 12.61 3.04 11.19
N PHE A 230 12.87 4.05 12.00
CA PHE A 230 13.77 5.14 11.66
C PHE A 230 15.23 4.84 12.01
N GLU A 231 16.16 5.55 11.39
CA GLU A 231 17.59 5.43 11.69
C GLU A 231 17.87 5.74 13.16
N GLY A 232 18.59 4.82 13.82
CA GLY A 232 18.95 4.92 15.24
C GLY A 232 17.99 4.22 16.20
N ASP A 233 16.79 3.82 15.76
CA ASP A 233 15.84 3.08 16.60
C ASP A 233 16.04 1.56 16.52
N GLU A 234 15.53 0.86 17.53
CA GLU A 234 15.32 -0.59 17.50
C GLU A 234 14.02 -0.96 16.76
N GLU A 235 13.79 -2.25 16.49
CA GLU A 235 12.52 -2.70 15.91
C GLU A 235 11.38 -2.64 16.94
N GLY A 236 10.21 -2.18 16.50
CA GLY A 236 9.04 -2.08 17.35
C GLY A 236 8.33 -3.42 17.57
N HIS A 237 7.27 -3.38 18.38
CA HIS A 237 6.44 -4.54 18.69
C HIS A 237 5.44 -4.84 17.58
N ILE A 238 5.04 -6.11 17.45
CA ILE A 238 4.04 -6.53 16.46
C ILE A 238 2.61 -6.31 17.03
N PRO A 239 1.66 -5.74 16.27
CA PRO A 239 0.29 -5.48 16.71
C PRO A 239 -0.46 -6.67 17.34
N GLY A 240 -0.80 -6.57 18.63
CA GLY A 240 -1.58 -7.59 19.32
C GLY A 240 -3.05 -7.66 18.87
N ASN A 241 -3.81 -8.60 19.46
CA ASN A 241 -5.26 -8.71 19.24
C ASN A 241 -6.03 -7.49 19.77
N ASP A 242 -5.44 -6.67 20.62
CA ASP A 242 -6.00 -5.41 21.11
C ASP A 242 -5.86 -4.24 20.12
N PHE A 243 -5.01 -4.37 19.10
CA PHE A 243 -4.74 -3.32 18.12
C PHE A 243 -5.89 -3.12 17.11
N ARG A 244 -6.67 -2.05 17.25
CA ARG A 244 -7.91 -1.86 16.47
C ARG A 244 -7.67 -1.61 14.98
N TYR A 245 -8.68 -1.94 14.17
CA TYR A 245 -8.72 -1.61 12.75
C TYR A 245 -8.74 -0.08 12.58
N LEU A 246 -7.73 0.48 11.90
CA LEU A 246 -7.49 1.93 11.91
C LEU A 246 -8.31 2.73 10.89
N LEU A 247 -9.13 2.07 10.07
CA LEU A 247 -10.03 2.74 9.13
C LEU A 247 -11.45 2.78 9.74
N PRO A 248 -11.95 3.97 10.10
CA PRO A 248 -13.29 4.10 10.69
C PRO A 248 -14.40 3.83 9.66
N SER A 249 -15.51 3.25 10.11
CA SER A 249 -16.60 2.82 9.22
C SER A 249 -17.46 3.97 8.66
N ASP A 250 -17.40 5.15 9.27
CA ASP A 250 -18.26 6.31 8.99
C ASP A 250 -17.53 7.48 8.31
N ARG A 251 -16.26 7.31 7.93
CA ARG A 251 -15.48 8.30 7.16
C ARG A 251 -14.88 7.68 5.90
N PRO A 252 -14.73 8.45 4.81
CA PRO A 252 -14.19 7.96 3.55
C PRO A 252 -12.65 7.90 3.56
N TYR A 253 -12.05 7.41 4.64
CA TYR A 253 -10.61 7.16 4.71
C TYR A 253 -10.31 5.75 4.23
N ASP A 254 -9.27 5.63 3.42
CA ASP A 254 -8.78 4.33 2.96
C ASP A 254 -7.27 4.14 3.28
N ALA A 255 -6.68 5.12 3.97
CA ALA A 255 -5.39 5.01 4.62
C ALA A 255 -5.34 5.73 5.98
N THR A 256 -4.50 5.23 6.89
CA THR A 256 -4.14 5.88 8.16
C THR A 256 -2.66 5.71 8.43
N VAL A 257 -2.00 6.72 8.99
CA VAL A 257 -0.60 6.66 9.41
C VAL A 257 -0.49 7.16 10.85
N LEU A 258 0.16 6.39 11.72
CA LEU A 258 0.49 6.76 13.08
C LEU A 258 1.98 7.05 13.19
N PHE A 259 2.34 8.15 13.83
CA PHE A 259 3.73 8.50 14.17
C PHE A 259 3.91 8.57 15.68
N GLY A 260 5.02 8.00 16.16
CA GLY A 260 5.51 8.29 17.50
C GLY A 260 5.80 9.80 17.63
N PRO A 261 5.26 10.49 18.65
CA PRO A 261 5.30 11.96 18.70
C PRO A 261 6.71 12.51 18.93
N THR A 262 7.57 11.77 19.64
CA THR A 262 8.88 12.24 20.09
C THR A 262 9.80 12.75 18.97
N ARG A 263 9.99 11.96 17.91
CA ARG A 263 10.86 12.35 16.78
C ARG A 263 10.27 13.51 15.99
N ILE A 264 8.95 13.54 15.78
CA ILE A 264 8.28 14.63 15.05
C ILE A 264 8.38 15.94 15.84
N MET A 265 8.14 15.91 17.15
CA MET A 265 8.30 17.10 18.01
C MET A 265 9.74 17.59 18.02
N LEU A 266 10.72 16.69 18.15
CA LEU A 266 12.14 17.06 18.11
C LEU A 266 12.52 17.64 16.74
N ALA A 267 12.10 17.02 15.65
CA ALA A 267 12.38 17.50 14.30
C ALA A 267 11.75 18.87 14.04
N GLN A 268 10.50 19.07 14.45
CA GLN A 268 9.85 20.39 14.39
C GLN A 268 10.62 21.43 15.20
N LEU A 269 11.05 21.07 16.42
CA LEU A 269 11.82 21.96 17.27
C LEU A 269 13.13 22.37 16.59
N VAL A 270 13.89 21.41 16.08
CA VAL A 270 15.16 21.63 15.38
C VAL A 270 14.95 22.52 14.16
N GLN A 271 13.87 22.30 13.39
CA GLN A 271 13.52 23.16 12.25
C GLN A 271 13.21 24.59 12.68
N SER A 272 12.44 24.77 13.75
CA SER A 272 12.15 26.09 14.29
C SER A 272 13.40 26.77 14.85
N LEU A 273 14.30 26.04 15.51
CA LEU A 273 15.57 26.55 16.03
C LEU A 273 16.50 27.04 14.93
N LYS A 274 16.55 26.37 13.77
CA LYS A 274 17.35 26.80 12.61
C LYS A 274 16.99 28.19 12.10
N THR A 275 15.83 28.74 12.45
CA THR A 275 15.43 30.11 12.07
C THR A 275 16.10 31.19 12.93
N ILE A 276 16.58 30.84 14.14
CA ILE A 276 17.11 31.77 15.14
C ILE A 276 18.53 31.41 15.63
N VAL A 277 19.00 30.19 15.34
CA VAL A 277 20.32 29.68 15.72
C VAL A 277 21.13 29.37 14.47
N SER A 278 22.37 29.85 14.42
CA SER A 278 23.32 29.55 13.33
C SER A 278 24.17 28.32 13.66
N ASN A 279 24.44 27.49 12.64
CA ASN A 279 25.34 26.32 12.71
C ASN A 279 25.01 25.36 13.88
N VAL A 280 23.73 25.05 14.08
CA VAL A 280 23.28 24.16 15.15
C VAL A 280 23.29 22.70 14.71
N GLU A 281 23.93 21.86 15.53
CA GLU A 281 23.92 20.40 15.43
C GLU A 281 23.58 19.81 16.80
N PHE A 282 22.94 18.64 16.79
CA PHE A 282 22.47 17.96 17.99
C PHE A 282 23.03 16.55 18.08
N ASP A 283 23.42 16.15 19.30
CA ASP A 283 23.63 14.75 19.67
C ASP A 283 22.33 14.21 20.31
N LEU A 284 21.85 13.07 19.81
CA LEU A 284 20.60 12.46 20.28
C LEU A 284 20.80 11.74 21.61
N ARG A 285 19.81 11.84 22.50
CA ARG A 285 19.79 11.12 23.77
C ARG A 285 18.77 10.00 23.75
N HIS A 286 19.21 8.82 24.20
CA HIS A 286 18.38 7.64 24.32
C HIS A 286 18.36 7.16 25.77
N ASP A 287 17.28 6.50 26.18
CA ASP A 287 17.20 5.82 27.48
C ASP A 287 17.93 4.46 27.46
N GLU A 288 17.88 3.73 28.58
CA GLU A 288 18.48 2.40 28.72
C GLU A 288 17.88 1.34 27.77
N GLU A 289 16.67 1.58 27.26
CA GLU A 289 15.94 0.74 26.31
C GLU A 289 16.18 1.18 24.86
N GLY A 290 17.08 2.14 24.64
CA GLY A 290 17.44 2.64 23.31
C GLY A 290 16.40 3.58 22.70
N ARG A 291 15.38 4.02 23.45
CA ARG A 291 14.35 4.94 22.94
C ARG A 291 14.84 6.37 22.96
N LEU A 292 14.57 7.12 21.89
CA LEU A 292 14.88 8.54 21.83
C LEU A 292 14.08 9.30 22.90
N ILE A 293 14.79 10.01 23.79
CA ILE A 293 14.20 10.82 24.87
C ILE A 293 14.52 12.31 24.74
N GLY A 294 15.30 12.72 23.73
CA GLY A 294 15.68 14.12 23.55
C GLY A 294 16.97 14.31 22.78
N ALA A 295 17.57 15.49 22.94
CA ALA A 295 18.82 15.85 22.28
C ALA A 295 19.58 16.94 23.04
N VAL A 296 20.88 17.05 22.79
CA VAL A 296 21.75 18.11 23.31
C VAL A 296 22.44 18.79 22.15
N ALA A 297 22.50 20.10 22.15
CA ALA A 297 23.25 20.81 21.13
C ALA A 297 24.75 20.49 21.28
N LYS A 298 25.37 20.07 20.19
CA LYS A 298 26.81 19.85 20.08
C LYS A 298 27.54 21.16 19.79
N ASN A 299 26.93 22.00 18.97
CA ASN A 299 27.36 23.34 18.61
C ASN A 299 26.12 24.18 18.26
N GLY A 300 26.33 25.46 17.99
CA GLY A 300 25.28 26.40 17.65
C GLY A 300 25.49 27.73 18.34
N GLU A 301 25.12 28.80 17.65
CA GLU A 301 25.22 30.16 18.17
C GLU A 301 23.87 30.84 18.06
N MET A 302 23.38 31.29 19.20
CA MET A 302 22.13 32.01 19.32
C MET A 302 22.42 33.43 19.79
N ILE A 303 21.83 34.40 19.11
CA ILE A 303 22.05 35.81 19.40
C ILE A 303 20.83 36.36 20.15
N ILE A 304 21.08 36.97 21.29
CA ILE A 304 20.12 37.84 21.95
C ILE A 304 20.59 39.26 21.71
N GLU A 305 19.80 40.02 20.96
CA GLU A 305 20.10 41.43 20.69
C GLU A 305 20.02 42.25 21.98
N GLU A 306 20.70 43.39 21.98
CA GLU A 306 20.74 44.30 23.12
C GLU A 306 19.33 44.63 23.63
N GLN A 307 19.15 44.52 24.95
CA GLN A 307 17.92 44.89 25.65
C GLN A 307 18.18 46.13 26.48
N THR A 308 17.25 47.08 26.48
CA THR A 308 17.35 48.30 27.30
C THR A 308 16.03 48.55 28.01
N LEU A 309 16.10 48.82 29.31
CA LEU A 309 14.98 49.18 30.15
C LEU A 309 15.29 50.47 30.89
N THR A 310 14.49 51.51 30.63
CA THR A 310 14.48 52.72 31.45
C THR A 310 13.54 52.50 32.63
N HIS A 311 14.10 52.41 33.83
CA HIS A 311 13.34 52.21 35.06
C HIS A 311 13.30 53.50 35.87
N MET A 312 12.12 53.88 36.33
CA MET A 312 11.87 55.12 37.06
C MET A 312 11.06 54.83 38.32
N PHE A 313 11.54 55.28 39.47
CA PHE A 313 10.89 55.08 40.75
C PHE A 313 11.15 56.23 41.71
N TRP A 314 10.38 56.26 42.80
CA TRP A 314 10.60 57.17 43.92
C TRP A 314 11.34 56.44 45.03
N SER A 315 12.47 56.99 45.50
CA SER A 315 13.20 56.45 46.64
C SER A 315 12.39 56.58 47.93
N GLU A 316 12.81 55.83 48.96
CA GLU A 316 12.41 56.18 50.32
C GLU A 316 12.72 57.66 50.63
N PRO A 317 11.89 58.35 51.45
CA PRO A 317 12.08 59.76 51.72
C PRO A 317 13.39 60.06 52.47
N ILE A 318 14.28 60.83 51.85
CA ILE A 318 15.48 61.38 52.50
C ILE A 318 15.05 62.63 53.26
N GLN A 319 15.14 62.61 54.60
CA GLN A 319 14.67 63.72 55.45
C GLN A 319 13.21 64.13 55.15
N GLY A 320 12.35 63.16 54.80
CA GLY A 320 10.95 63.41 54.47
C GLY A 320 10.68 63.79 53.01
N ILE A 321 11.69 63.81 52.14
CA ILE A 321 11.55 64.15 50.72
C ILE A 321 11.97 62.94 49.85
N PRO A 322 11.07 62.36 49.05
CA PRO A 322 11.42 61.27 48.14
C PRO A 322 12.18 61.79 46.90
N LEU A 323 13.13 61.01 46.40
CA LEU A 323 13.84 61.30 45.16
C LEU A 323 13.20 60.54 44.00
N LEU A 324 12.90 61.22 42.90
CA LEU A 324 12.65 60.56 41.63
C LEU A 324 14.00 60.13 41.07
N VAL A 325 14.17 58.84 40.83
CA VAL A 325 15.39 58.27 40.27
C VAL A 325 15.05 57.53 38.98
N THR A 326 15.85 57.77 37.95
CA THR A 326 15.76 57.11 36.65
C THR A 326 17.08 56.42 36.35
N PHE A 327 17.04 55.13 36.08
CA PHE A 327 18.17 54.35 35.58
C PHE A 327 17.86 53.80 34.20
N ILE A 328 18.91 53.62 33.41
CA ILE A 328 18.86 52.85 32.18
C ILE A 328 19.65 51.57 32.47
N ALA A 329 18.94 50.48 32.66
CA ALA A 329 19.52 49.15 32.66
C ALA A 329 19.60 48.67 31.21
N TYR A 330 20.72 48.10 30.81
CA TYR A 330 20.81 47.46 29.51
C TYR A 330 21.62 46.17 29.60
N VAL A 331 21.15 45.16 28.91
CA VAL A 331 21.86 43.91 28.72
C VAL A 331 22.47 43.99 27.32
N PRO A 332 23.80 44.10 27.20
CA PRO A 332 24.46 44.10 25.90
C PRO A 332 24.13 42.82 25.12
N LYS A 333 24.35 42.87 23.81
CA LYS A 333 24.19 41.70 22.93
C LYS A 333 24.87 40.46 23.53
N ILE A 334 24.12 39.38 23.70
CA ILE A 334 24.63 38.09 24.20
C ILE A 334 24.76 37.13 23.02
N VAL A 335 25.92 36.48 22.92
CA VAL A 335 26.14 35.36 22.00
C VAL A 335 26.18 34.08 22.81
N LEU A 336 25.08 33.33 22.79
CA LEU A 336 24.95 32.07 23.49
C LEU A 336 25.56 30.94 22.65
N LYS A 337 26.59 30.30 23.19
CA LYS A 337 27.14 29.06 22.64
C LYS A 337 26.31 27.90 23.18
N LEU A 338 25.61 27.19 22.29
CA LEU A 338 24.66 26.16 22.70
C LEU A 338 25.32 24.82 23.06
N GLY A 339 26.57 24.61 22.66
CA GLY A 339 27.29 23.35 22.86
C GLY A 339 27.26 22.87 24.32
N GLN A 340 26.64 21.72 24.57
CA GLN A 340 26.37 21.10 25.87
C GLN A 340 25.49 21.90 26.85
N GLU A 341 25.20 23.16 26.56
CA GLU A 341 24.43 24.06 27.41
C GLU A 341 22.97 24.19 26.97
N PHE A 342 22.59 23.64 25.80
CA PHE A 342 21.21 23.58 25.31
C PHE A 342 20.74 22.13 25.21
N GLU A 343 19.72 21.80 25.99
CA GLU A 343 19.20 20.45 26.15
C GLU A 343 17.69 20.41 25.88
N VAL A 344 17.25 19.39 25.16
CA VAL A 344 15.85 19.08 24.90
C VAL A 344 15.56 17.73 25.51
N SER A 345 14.55 17.64 26.36
CA SER A 345 14.03 16.42 26.94
C SER A 345 12.57 16.23 26.55
N ILE A 346 12.18 15.03 26.16
CA ILE A 346 10.83 14.70 25.71
C ILE A 346 10.30 13.52 26.53
N ASN A 347 9.10 13.67 27.07
CA ASN A 347 8.42 12.64 27.82
C ASN A 347 6.92 12.61 27.48
N GLY A 348 6.52 11.61 26.69
CA GLY A 348 5.17 11.50 26.14
C GLY A 348 4.80 12.75 25.33
N ASN A 349 3.81 13.51 25.80
CA ASN A 349 3.35 14.73 25.15
C ASN A 349 4.07 16.01 25.60
N LYS A 350 5.05 15.93 26.51
CA LYS A 350 5.75 17.10 27.05
C LYS A 350 7.16 17.23 26.49
N VAL A 351 7.54 18.46 26.15
CA VAL A 351 8.90 18.83 25.74
C VAL A 351 9.43 19.87 26.72
N GLU A 352 10.57 19.59 27.31
CA GLU A 352 11.30 20.52 28.16
C GLU A 352 12.59 20.93 27.44
N ILE A 353 12.82 22.24 27.36
CA ILE A 353 14.03 22.80 26.78
C ILE A 353 14.75 23.58 27.86
N LYS A 354 16.00 23.24 28.11
CA LYS A 354 16.82 23.85 29.14
C LYS A 354 18.04 24.50 28.51
N TRP A 355 18.31 25.75 28.88
CA TRP A 355 19.51 26.44 28.44
C TRP A 355 20.11 27.37 29.49
N LYS A 356 21.44 27.50 29.45
CA LYS A 356 22.19 28.40 30.31
C LYS A 356 22.50 29.72 29.62
N ILE A 357 22.45 30.80 30.39
CA ILE A 357 22.72 32.16 29.92
C ILE A 357 23.66 32.83 30.89
N GLU A 358 24.77 33.32 30.35
CA GLU A 358 25.73 34.16 31.04
C GLU A 358 25.86 35.47 30.26
N GLY A 359 25.94 36.57 30.99
CA GLY A 359 25.97 37.89 30.42
C GLY A 359 26.32 38.93 31.44
N VAL A 360 26.19 40.19 31.05
CA VAL A 360 26.51 41.34 31.89
C VAL A 360 25.28 42.23 31.95
N LEU A 361 24.92 42.67 33.16
CA LEU A 361 23.92 43.71 33.34
C LEU A 361 24.64 45.04 33.47
N GLY A 362 24.50 45.87 32.45
CA GLY A 362 24.96 47.24 32.43
C GLY A 362 23.93 48.18 33.03
N MET A 363 24.39 49.20 33.76
CA MET A 363 23.50 50.24 34.27
C MET A 363 24.15 51.62 34.25
N ILE A 364 23.33 52.60 33.84
CA ILE A 364 23.67 54.02 33.83
C ILE A 364 22.57 54.77 34.59
N PRO A 365 22.87 55.49 35.68
CA PRO A 365 21.94 56.45 36.24
C PRO A 365 21.70 57.55 35.20
N ALA A 366 20.45 57.80 34.85
CA ALA A 366 20.10 58.81 33.84
C ALA A 366 19.70 60.14 34.49
N TYR A 367 19.04 60.07 35.64
CA TYR A 367 18.52 61.25 36.33
C TYR A 367 18.20 60.92 37.78
N PHE A 368 18.42 61.88 38.67
CA PHE A 368 17.75 61.86 39.97
C PHE A 368 17.52 63.28 40.50
N ASN A 369 16.37 63.51 41.14
CA ASN A 369 16.03 64.80 41.73
C ASN A 369 14.87 64.66 42.74
N ASP A 370 14.70 65.64 43.60
CA ASP A 370 13.55 65.74 44.50
C ASP A 370 12.44 66.63 43.93
N GLN A 371 11.25 66.60 44.55
CA GLN A 371 10.10 67.41 44.12
C GLN A 371 10.32 68.92 44.23
N THR A 372 11.25 69.37 45.08
CA THR A 372 11.52 70.80 45.30
C THR A 372 12.69 71.34 44.45
N ASN A 373 13.27 70.52 43.57
CA ASN A 373 14.48 70.81 42.80
C ASN A 373 15.68 71.22 43.70
N PHE A 374 15.67 70.82 44.95
CA PHE A 374 16.77 71.08 45.87
C PHE A 374 18.02 70.27 45.48
N ILE A 375 17.87 68.97 45.21
CA ILE A 375 18.94 68.06 44.81
C ILE A 375 19.55 68.48 43.48
N LYS A 376 18.72 68.82 42.49
CA LYS A 376 19.23 69.36 41.22
C LYS A 376 20.03 70.65 41.42
N ARG A 377 19.52 71.62 42.20
CA ARG A 377 20.26 72.84 42.52
C ARG A 377 21.57 72.56 43.25
N MET A 378 21.61 71.53 44.10
CA MET A 378 22.81 71.09 44.78
C MET A 378 23.83 70.51 43.81
N LEU A 379 23.43 69.61 42.91
CA LEU A 379 24.32 69.07 41.89
C LEU A 379 24.85 70.17 40.93
N ASP A 380 24.00 71.13 40.57
CA ASP A 380 24.34 72.25 39.69
C ASP A 380 25.19 73.34 40.36
N SER A 381 25.23 73.38 41.70
CA SER A 381 25.94 74.41 42.48
C SER A 381 27.47 74.32 42.42
N GLY A 382 28.01 73.25 41.83
CA GLY A 382 29.45 72.99 41.79
C GLY A 382 30.06 72.59 43.14
N PHE A 383 29.23 72.22 44.13
CA PHE A 383 29.71 71.71 45.43
C PHE A 383 29.99 70.20 45.44
N PHE A 384 29.42 69.46 44.49
CA PHE A 384 29.54 68.01 44.39
C PHE A 384 30.13 67.57 43.06
N ASP A 385 30.92 66.51 43.11
CA ASP A 385 31.32 65.72 41.96
C ASP A 385 30.45 64.46 41.92
N SER A 386 29.51 64.44 40.98
CA SER A 386 28.65 63.28 40.69
C SER A 386 29.12 62.51 39.45
N SER A 387 30.28 62.87 38.89
CA SER A 387 30.76 62.29 37.63
C SER A 387 31.04 60.79 37.74
N GLU A 388 31.42 60.27 38.91
CA GLU A 388 31.56 58.83 39.14
C GLU A 388 30.20 58.13 39.25
N PHE A 389 29.20 58.76 39.85
CA PHE A 389 27.85 58.20 39.98
C PHE A 389 27.18 57.99 38.61
N PHE A 390 27.25 58.98 37.71
CA PHE A 390 26.65 58.90 36.38
C PHE A 390 27.45 58.06 35.37
N ARG A 391 28.50 57.34 35.80
CA ARG A 391 29.24 56.43 34.93
C ARG A 391 28.48 55.13 34.72
N TYR A 392 28.79 54.51 33.59
CA TYR A 392 28.45 53.13 33.32
C TYR A 392 29.08 52.21 34.37
N THR A 393 28.26 51.30 34.91
CA THR A 393 28.66 50.26 35.85
C THR A 393 28.06 48.93 35.39
N GLU A 394 28.73 47.83 35.68
CA GLU A 394 28.30 46.52 35.22
C GLU A 394 28.69 45.41 36.19
N ASP A 395 27.94 44.31 36.17
CA ASP A 395 28.25 43.07 36.88
C ASP A 395 27.73 41.88 36.07
N ASP A 396 28.39 40.73 36.18
CA ASP A 396 28.01 39.53 35.44
C ASP A 396 26.88 38.77 36.14
N PHE A 397 26.09 38.05 35.34
CA PHE A 397 25.01 37.20 35.83
C PHE A 397 25.07 35.80 35.19
N SER A 398 24.40 34.85 35.84
CA SER A 398 24.23 33.48 35.33
C SER A 398 22.85 32.93 35.69
N TYR A 399 22.10 32.49 34.68
CA TYR A 399 20.76 31.91 34.83
C TYR A 399 20.62 30.63 33.99
N THR A 400 19.73 29.75 34.42
CA THR A 400 19.21 28.66 33.60
C THR A 400 17.73 28.88 33.35
N PHE A 401 17.34 28.85 32.08
CA PHE A 401 15.96 28.92 31.65
C PHE A 401 15.48 27.54 31.26
N THR A 402 14.25 27.22 31.65
CA THR A 402 13.58 25.98 31.30
C THR A 402 12.22 26.32 30.70
N SER A 403 12.06 26.15 29.38
CA SER A 403 10.75 26.27 28.74
C SER A 403 10.09 24.92 28.59
N THR A 404 8.81 24.87 28.95
CA THR A 404 7.98 23.67 28.82
C THR A 404 6.97 23.87 27.71
N TYR A 405 6.84 22.87 26.84
CA TYR A 405 5.82 22.77 25.82
C TYR A 405 5.04 21.48 25.98
N GLU A 406 3.81 21.48 25.50
CA GLU A 406 2.94 20.30 25.47
C GLU A 406 2.35 20.14 24.06
N LEU A 407 2.31 18.91 23.57
CA LEU A 407 1.61 18.57 22.34
C LEU A 407 0.12 18.70 22.56
N GLU A 408 -0.47 19.69 21.91
CA GLU A 408 -1.90 19.96 21.92
C GLU A 408 -2.57 19.21 20.77
N ASP A 409 -3.60 18.43 21.10
CA ASP A 409 -4.45 17.69 20.18
C ASP A 409 -5.42 18.65 19.46
N VAL A 410 -4.87 19.37 18.49
CA VAL A 410 -5.59 20.24 17.54
C VAL A 410 -5.32 19.76 16.12
N ASP A 411 -6.06 20.30 15.16
CA ASP A 411 -5.85 20.05 13.75
C ASP A 411 -4.38 20.27 13.33
N GLY A 412 -3.73 19.21 12.85
CA GLY A 412 -2.30 19.20 12.48
C GLY A 412 -1.32 18.99 13.64
N GLY A 413 -1.79 18.98 14.89
CA GLY A 413 -0.96 18.92 16.09
C GLY A 413 -0.12 20.19 16.30
N ARG A 414 0.01 20.66 17.54
CA ARG A 414 0.81 21.86 17.84
C ARG A 414 1.57 21.72 19.14
N LEU A 415 2.83 22.14 19.14
CA LEU A 415 3.56 22.37 20.38
C LEU A 415 3.07 23.67 21.03
N LYS A 416 2.37 23.56 22.16
CA LYS A 416 1.87 24.71 22.90
C LYS A 416 2.86 25.06 24.01
N PHE A 417 3.30 26.32 24.05
CA PHE A 417 4.09 26.83 25.16
C PHE A 417 3.26 26.83 26.45
N VAL A 418 3.80 26.24 27.52
CA VAL A 418 3.14 26.09 28.82
C VAL A 418 3.73 27.06 29.85
N SER A 419 5.05 27.05 30.02
CA SER A 419 5.74 27.85 31.05
C SER A 419 7.20 28.15 30.67
N LEU A 420 7.75 29.18 31.32
CA LEU A 420 9.18 29.50 31.33
C LEU A 420 9.62 29.69 32.78
N GLU A 421 10.34 28.71 33.31
CA GLU A 421 10.95 28.73 34.62
C GLU A 421 12.38 29.25 34.54
N VAL A 422 12.80 29.99 35.56
CA VAL A 422 14.12 30.63 35.62
C VAL A 422 14.78 30.27 36.94
N LEU A 423 15.98 29.72 36.85
CA LEU A 423 16.84 29.41 37.99
C LEU A 423 18.02 30.38 37.98
N GLU A 424 18.11 31.22 39.00
CA GLU A 424 19.25 32.11 39.23
C GLU A 424 20.42 31.33 39.84
N HIS A 425 21.58 31.37 39.17
CA HIS A 425 22.85 30.90 39.74
C HIS A 425 23.68 32.05 40.28
N LYS A 426 23.58 33.22 39.64
CA LYS A 426 24.21 34.47 40.06
C LYS A 426 23.38 35.69 39.60
N ALA A 427 22.87 36.46 40.56
CA ALA A 427 22.36 37.81 40.33
C ALA A 427 23.49 38.79 40.01
N ALA A 428 23.27 39.69 39.06
CA ALA A 428 24.13 40.86 38.87
C ALA A 428 23.77 41.95 39.89
N ALA A 429 24.79 42.52 40.51
CA ALA A 429 24.67 43.66 41.42
C ALA A 429 25.69 44.77 41.08
N PRO A 430 25.52 45.50 39.95
CA PRO A 430 26.40 46.59 39.56
C PRO A 430 26.58 47.63 40.68
N VAL A 431 27.82 48.00 40.99
CA VAL A 431 28.10 48.94 42.09
C VAL A 431 28.19 50.36 41.54
N LEU A 432 27.26 51.22 41.99
CA LEU A 432 27.23 52.64 41.63
C LEU A 432 28.44 53.40 42.19
N GLY A 433 28.94 54.36 41.39
CA GLY A 433 30.01 55.27 41.82
C GLY A 433 29.56 56.27 42.88
N GLU A 434 30.51 56.88 43.59
CA GLU A 434 30.21 57.79 44.69
C GLU A 434 29.88 59.20 44.21
N ILE A 435 29.03 59.90 44.97
CA ILE A 435 28.86 61.36 44.88
C ILE A 435 29.77 61.98 45.94
N LYS A 436 30.79 62.72 45.52
CA LYS A 436 31.82 63.27 46.41
C LYS A 436 31.64 64.78 46.58
N VAL A 437 32.06 65.32 47.72
CA VAL A 437 32.24 66.78 47.85
C VAL A 437 33.48 67.19 47.07
N ILE A 438 33.39 68.24 46.26
CA ILE A 438 34.57 68.77 45.56
C ILE A 438 35.58 69.29 46.59
N LYS A 439 36.83 68.81 46.54
CA LYS A 439 37.91 69.34 47.37
C LYS A 439 38.20 70.79 46.98
N ARG A 440 37.91 71.72 47.89
CA ARG A 440 38.11 73.17 47.68
C ARG A 440 39.51 73.58 48.14
N PRO A 441 40.17 74.55 47.48
CA PRO A 441 41.41 75.15 48.00
C PRO A 441 41.16 75.83 49.36
N PRO A 442 42.19 76.01 50.20
CA PRO A 442 42.04 76.73 51.47
C PRO A 442 41.58 78.18 51.22
N VAL A 443 40.61 78.62 52.01
CA VAL A 443 39.92 79.92 51.88
C VAL A 443 40.10 80.74 53.17
N ASP A 444 39.99 82.07 53.09
CA ASP A 444 40.15 83.00 54.21
C ASP A 444 39.14 82.74 55.36
N SER A 445 39.48 83.17 56.59
CA SER A 445 38.85 82.69 57.84
C SER A 445 37.34 82.92 57.99
N GLU A 446 36.74 83.90 57.31
CA GLU A 446 35.29 84.14 57.35
C GLU A 446 34.50 83.24 56.39
N GLU A 447 35.03 82.96 55.19
CA GLU A 447 34.40 82.01 54.24
C GLU A 447 34.55 80.57 54.73
N ALA A 448 35.64 80.24 55.43
CA ALA A 448 35.87 78.91 56.00
C ALA A 448 34.76 78.44 56.96
N TYR A 449 34.19 79.34 57.77
CA TYR A 449 33.10 78.99 58.71
C TYR A 449 31.79 78.67 57.98
N PHE A 450 31.45 79.47 56.96
CA PHE A 450 30.28 79.22 56.11
C PHE A 450 30.41 77.90 55.35
N LEU A 451 31.59 77.61 54.79
CA LEU A 451 31.85 76.36 54.06
C LEU A 451 31.85 75.13 55.00
N ALA A 452 32.38 75.25 56.23
CA ALA A 452 32.33 74.18 57.23
C ALA A 452 30.90 73.89 57.73
N LEU A 453 30.09 74.95 57.92
CA LEU A 453 28.66 74.81 58.25
C LEU A 453 27.90 74.15 57.09
N LEU A 454 28.22 74.52 55.85
CA LEU A 454 27.66 73.92 54.65
C LEU A 454 28.04 72.43 54.55
N ASP A 455 29.31 72.07 54.71
CA ASP A 455 29.75 70.67 54.69
C ASP A 455 29.09 69.84 55.80
N LEU A 456 28.89 70.42 57.00
CA LEU A 456 28.16 69.79 58.11
C LEU A 456 26.68 69.56 57.78
N MET A 457 26.04 70.47 57.06
CA MET A 457 24.65 70.33 56.60
C MET A 457 24.50 69.32 55.46
N LEU A 458 25.50 69.23 54.58
CA LEU A 458 25.47 68.39 53.38
C LEU A 458 25.93 66.95 53.63
N ALA A 459 26.86 66.71 54.54
CA ALA A 459 27.40 65.38 54.84
C ALA A 459 26.33 64.31 55.18
N PRO A 460 25.27 64.59 55.97
CA PRO A 460 24.20 63.63 56.22
C PRO A 460 23.44 63.27 54.94
N ILE A 461 23.21 64.25 54.06
CA ILE A 461 22.48 64.07 52.80
C ILE A 461 23.29 63.17 51.85
N ILE A 462 24.60 63.43 51.71
CA ILE A 462 25.50 62.58 50.91
C ILE A 462 25.55 61.16 51.46
N THR A 463 25.68 61.01 52.78
CA THR A 463 25.79 59.70 53.42
C THR A 463 24.52 58.88 53.20
N VAL A 464 23.35 59.52 53.29
CA VAL A 464 22.06 58.85 53.04
C VAL A 464 21.88 58.56 51.55
N MET A 465 22.22 59.47 50.64
CA MET A 465 22.19 59.20 49.20
C MET A 465 23.12 58.04 48.82
N TRP A 466 24.35 58.03 49.34
CA TRP A 466 25.30 56.94 49.13
C TRP A 466 24.74 55.61 49.66
N ALA A 467 24.18 55.60 50.87
CA ALA A 467 23.56 54.40 51.44
C ALA A 467 22.38 53.90 50.60
N LEU A 468 21.52 54.81 50.10
CA LEU A 468 20.41 54.47 49.21
C LEU A 468 20.89 53.82 47.91
N PHE A 469 21.86 54.44 47.24
CA PHE A 469 22.38 53.91 45.97
C PHE A 469 23.23 52.66 46.14
N HIS A 470 23.95 52.52 47.26
CA HIS A 470 24.73 51.33 47.58
C HIS A 470 23.85 50.12 47.95
N ASN A 471 22.71 50.37 48.60
CA ASN A 471 21.76 49.31 48.97
C ASN A 471 20.78 48.96 47.86
N PHE A 472 20.74 49.74 46.77
CA PHE A 472 19.84 49.55 45.64
C PHE A 472 19.84 48.11 45.10
N PHE A 473 21.01 47.51 44.88
CA PHE A 473 21.11 46.11 44.39
C PHE A 473 21.17 45.04 45.48
N LYS A 474 21.11 45.43 46.76
CA LYS A 474 21.14 44.47 47.89
C LYS A 474 19.75 44.01 48.32
N GLY A 475 18.70 44.34 47.55
CA GLY A 475 17.34 43.81 47.74
C GLY A 475 16.58 44.39 48.94
N ILE A 476 16.91 45.61 49.37
CA ILE A 476 16.19 46.31 50.47
C ILE A 476 15.17 47.27 49.84
N ASP A 477 13.88 46.91 49.89
CA ASP A 477 12.67 47.73 49.68
C ASP A 477 12.54 48.58 48.40
N VAL A 478 13.28 48.28 47.32
CA VAL A 478 13.09 48.91 46.01
C VAL A 478 12.87 47.83 44.93
N GLU A 479 11.84 47.98 44.09
CA GLU A 479 11.61 47.12 42.91
C GLU A 479 12.73 47.33 41.88
N VAL A 480 13.85 46.63 42.03
CA VAL A 480 14.98 46.69 41.09
C VAL A 480 14.61 45.95 39.80
N PRO A 481 15.02 46.45 38.61
CA PRO A 481 14.98 45.67 37.38
C PRO A 481 15.75 44.35 37.52
N SER A 482 15.04 43.22 37.58
CA SER A 482 15.70 41.91 37.54
C SER A 482 16.16 41.60 36.11
N VAL A 483 17.30 40.92 35.96
CA VAL A 483 17.76 40.41 34.66
C VAL A 483 16.69 39.52 34.03
N GLU A 484 16.00 38.73 34.85
CA GLU A 484 14.82 37.98 34.45
C GLU A 484 13.76 38.88 33.82
N GLY A 485 13.35 39.97 34.48
CA GLY A 485 12.34 40.89 33.95
C GLY A 485 12.74 41.53 32.62
N ILE A 486 14.03 41.85 32.44
CA ILE A 486 14.57 42.43 31.20
C ILE A 486 14.56 41.39 30.06
N LEU A 487 14.96 40.16 30.34
CA LEU A 487 15.13 39.13 29.31
C LEU A 487 13.86 38.31 29.04
N ARG A 488 12.94 38.20 30.01
CA ARG A 488 11.72 37.38 29.90
C ARG A 488 10.87 37.77 28.70
N GLU A 489 10.67 39.06 28.46
CA GLU A 489 9.92 39.53 27.28
C GLU A 489 10.64 39.13 25.98
N ALA A 490 11.96 39.30 25.91
CA ALA A 490 12.76 38.88 24.77
C ALA A 490 12.66 37.36 24.52
N PHE A 491 12.63 36.54 25.58
CA PHE A 491 12.44 35.10 25.49
C PHE A 491 11.04 34.71 25.01
N GLU A 492 10.02 35.24 25.67
CA GLU A 492 8.63 34.93 25.37
C GLU A 492 8.21 35.43 23.98
N LYS A 493 8.88 36.44 23.43
CA LYS A 493 8.61 36.94 22.07
C LYS A 493 9.38 36.19 21.00
N ASN A 494 10.68 35.95 21.22
CA ASN A 494 11.58 35.50 20.15
C ASN A 494 11.89 33.99 20.18
N PHE A 495 11.54 33.29 21.27
CA PHE A 495 11.91 31.88 21.49
C PHE A 495 10.68 31.00 21.80
N LYS A 496 9.60 31.20 21.02
CA LYS A 496 8.39 30.37 21.08
C LYS A 496 8.36 29.37 19.92
N PHE A 497 8.58 28.10 20.23
CA PHE A 497 8.51 26.99 19.28
C PHE A 497 7.06 26.45 19.17
N THR A 498 6.13 27.30 18.73
CA THR A 498 4.69 26.95 18.68
C THR A 498 4.17 26.51 17.31
N SER A 499 5.05 25.93 16.50
CA SER A 499 4.75 25.53 15.12
C SER A 499 3.75 24.37 15.07
N ASN A 500 2.94 24.36 14.00
CA ASN A 500 2.08 23.23 13.66
C ASN A 500 2.93 22.08 13.08
N LEU A 501 2.61 20.83 13.39
CA LEU A 501 3.39 19.65 12.95
C LEU A 501 3.00 19.16 11.55
N ARG A 502 1.91 19.68 10.96
CA ARG A 502 1.34 19.23 9.70
C ARG A 502 2.31 19.21 8.54
N GLU A 503 3.01 20.31 8.30
CA GLU A 503 3.89 20.40 7.13
C GLU A 503 4.99 19.35 7.18
N LEU A 504 5.58 19.13 8.36
CA LEU A 504 6.61 18.13 8.56
C LEU A 504 6.07 16.69 8.39
N VAL A 505 4.90 16.41 8.95
CA VAL A 505 4.24 15.10 8.81
C VAL A 505 3.87 14.84 7.35
N ASP A 506 3.25 15.80 6.68
CA ASP A 506 2.89 15.73 5.25
C ASP A 506 4.11 15.48 4.38
N GLN A 507 5.20 16.22 4.60
CA GLN A 507 6.44 16.04 3.84
C GLN A 507 7.05 14.65 4.10
N THR A 508 7.03 14.18 5.35
CA THR A 508 7.55 12.85 5.71
C THR A 508 6.75 11.75 5.03
N ILE A 509 5.42 11.80 5.07
CA ILE A 509 4.56 10.82 4.39
C ILE A 509 4.79 10.86 2.87
N LYS A 510 4.83 12.06 2.27
CA LYS A 510 5.03 12.22 0.83
C LYS A 510 6.36 11.61 0.38
N LEU A 511 7.44 11.88 1.10
CA LEU A 511 8.76 11.36 0.78
C LEU A 511 8.81 9.84 1.04
N ASN A 512 8.43 9.40 2.23
CA ASN A 512 8.53 7.99 2.63
C ASN A 512 7.58 7.07 1.87
N PHE A 513 6.55 7.57 1.18
CA PHE A 513 5.65 6.74 0.36
C PHE A 513 5.61 7.15 -1.11
N GLY A 514 6.53 8.00 -1.59
CA GLY A 514 6.56 8.44 -2.98
C GLY A 514 5.25 9.06 -3.47
N ASN A 515 4.56 9.81 -2.60
CA ASN A 515 3.20 10.35 -2.78
C ASN A 515 2.07 9.31 -2.90
N ALA A 516 2.29 8.06 -2.51
CA ALA A 516 1.25 7.02 -2.51
C ALA A 516 0.13 7.26 -1.48
N LEU A 517 0.28 8.23 -0.57
CA LEU A 517 -0.73 8.62 0.42
C LEU A 517 -1.04 10.12 0.32
N ILE A 518 -2.32 10.49 0.40
CA ILE A 518 -2.81 11.87 0.39
C ILE A 518 -3.51 12.16 1.71
N GLY A 519 -3.11 13.24 2.38
CA GLY A 519 -3.68 13.66 3.65
C GLY A 519 -5.02 14.34 3.53
N GLN A 520 -5.91 14.02 4.45
CA GLN A 520 -7.20 14.69 4.62
C GLN A 520 -7.26 15.34 5.99
N ASP A 521 -7.05 14.57 7.05
CA ASP A 521 -7.15 15.03 8.43
C ASP A 521 -5.94 14.58 9.26
N GLN A 522 -5.59 15.38 10.27
CA GLN A 522 -4.46 15.08 11.15
C GLN A 522 -4.77 15.51 12.58
N PHE A 523 -4.51 14.61 13.53
CA PHE A 523 -4.75 14.79 14.95
C PHE A 523 -3.54 14.32 15.78
N ALA A 524 -3.49 14.70 17.05
CA ALA A 524 -2.39 14.33 17.94
C ALA A 524 -2.89 13.88 19.33
N PRO A 525 -3.76 12.85 19.42
CA PRO A 525 -4.33 12.41 20.69
C PRO A 525 -3.27 11.87 21.67
N ARG A 526 -2.32 11.07 21.16
CA ARG A 526 -1.12 10.55 21.84
C ARG A 526 -0.02 10.34 20.82
N ASP A 527 -0.27 9.47 19.85
CA ASP A 527 0.45 9.48 18.58
C ASP A 527 -0.06 10.63 17.70
N ILE A 528 0.75 11.01 16.72
CA ILE A 528 0.28 11.87 15.63
C ILE A 528 -0.38 10.96 14.59
N ALA A 529 -1.69 11.08 14.47
CA ALA A 529 -2.52 10.29 13.57
C ALA A 529 -2.88 11.10 12.33
N PHE A 530 -2.58 10.53 11.17
CA PHE A 530 -2.88 11.09 9.87
C PHE A 530 -3.89 10.19 9.15
N PHE A 531 -5.02 10.74 8.74
CA PHE A 531 -6.08 10.05 8.03
C PHE A 531 -6.16 10.57 6.60
N GLY A 532 -6.34 9.67 5.65
CA GLY A 532 -6.28 10.05 4.26
C GLY A 532 -6.66 8.96 3.27
N ALA A 533 -6.10 9.06 2.08
CA ALA A 533 -6.35 8.13 1.00
C ALA A 533 -5.07 7.58 0.34
N VAL A 534 -5.08 6.30 -0.04
CA VAL A 534 -4.15 5.66 -0.97
C VAL A 534 -4.34 6.30 -2.34
N ASN A 535 -3.27 6.94 -2.79
CA ASN A 535 -3.20 7.61 -4.05
C ASN A 535 -3.24 6.57 -5.19
N PRO A 536 -4.31 6.52 -6.00
CA PRO A 536 -4.53 5.39 -6.91
C PRO A 536 -3.50 5.29 -8.04
N THR A 537 -2.71 6.34 -8.32
CA THR A 537 -1.37 6.25 -8.98
C THR A 537 -0.67 7.61 -9.13
N VAL A 538 -1.01 8.61 -8.30
CA VAL A 538 -0.46 9.99 -8.26
C VAL A 538 -0.63 10.72 -9.59
N THR A 539 -1.83 11.12 -10.00
CA THR A 539 -2.45 12.44 -9.70
C THR A 539 -3.60 12.69 -10.72
N ALA A 540 -4.63 13.46 -10.34
CA ALA A 540 -5.81 13.92 -11.11
C ALA A 540 -7.10 13.05 -11.15
N PHE A 541 -7.10 11.82 -11.69
CA PHE A 541 -8.33 11.00 -11.80
C PHE A 541 -8.09 9.49 -12.05
N ALA A 542 -9.14 8.67 -11.85
CA ALA A 542 -9.21 7.25 -12.24
C ALA A 542 -10.30 7.00 -13.30
N ILE A 543 -10.14 5.99 -14.15
CA ILE A 543 -11.19 5.57 -15.10
C ILE A 543 -12.25 4.72 -14.39
N ASP A 544 -13.53 4.97 -14.68
CA ASP A 544 -14.67 4.17 -14.25
C ASP A 544 -15.47 3.67 -15.47
N PRO A 545 -15.72 2.35 -15.60
CA PRO A 545 -15.20 1.27 -14.76
C PRO A 545 -13.69 1.02 -14.99
N MET A 546 -12.93 0.68 -13.94
CA MET A 546 -11.50 0.32 -14.06
C MET A 546 -11.27 -1.04 -14.76
N GLN A 547 -12.28 -1.91 -14.73
CA GLN A 547 -12.28 -3.17 -15.47
C GLN A 547 -13.71 -3.54 -15.87
N HIS A 548 -13.90 -4.14 -17.04
CA HIS A 548 -15.21 -4.60 -17.49
C HIS A 548 -15.13 -5.75 -18.51
N THR A 549 -16.21 -6.52 -18.65
CA THR A 549 -16.33 -7.63 -19.61
C THR A 549 -17.60 -7.50 -20.42
N LEU A 550 -17.51 -7.60 -21.75
CA LEU A 550 -18.62 -7.51 -22.69
C LEU A 550 -18.62 -8.68 -23.68
N VAL A 551 -19.72 -8.87 -24.40
CA VAL A 551 -19.78 -9.76 -25.57
C VAL A 551 -19.54 -8.94 -26.84
N ALA A 552 -18.89 -9.55 -27.83
CA ALA A 552 -18.69 -8.97 -29.14
C ALA A 552 -20.02 -8.51 -29.76
N GLY A 553 -20.03 -7.33 -30.38
CA GLY A 553 -21.23 -6.73 -30.98
C GLY A 553 -22.28 -6.23 -29.98
N SER A 554 -22.02 -6.24 -28.67
CA SER A 554 -22.93 -5.65 -27.68
C SER A 554 -23.05 -4.14 -27.81
N ALA A 555 -23.97 -3.54 -27.04
CA ALA A 555 -24.09 -2.08 -26.97
C ALA A 555 -22.76 -1.42 -26.53
N PRO A 556 -22.45 -0.21 -27.05
CA PRO A 556 -21.28 0.56 -26.61
C PRO A 556 -21.28 0.83 -25.09
N LEU A 557 -20.08 0.86 -24.50
CA LEU A 557 -19.86 1.17 -23.09
C LEU A 557 -19.25 2.55 -22.91
N GLN A 558 -19.82 3.35 -22.01
CA GLN A 558 -19.30 4.66 -21.64
C GLN A 558 -18.23 4.53 -20.54
N PHE A 559 -17.03 5.01 -20.80
CA PHE A 559 -16.01 5.23 -19.76
C PHE A 559 -16.04 6.67 -19.26
N ASN A 560 -15.83 6.85 -17.96
CA ASN A 560 -15.76 8.15 -17.30
C ASN A 560 -14.49 8.28 -16.47
N THR A 561 -14.18 9.51 -16.03
CA THR A 561 -13.12 9.75 -15.05
C THR A 561 -13.69 10.18 -13.71
N VAL A 562 -13.04 9.78 -12.62
CA VAL A 562 -13.40 10.14 -11.25
C VAL A 562 -12.18 10.77 -10.54
N PRO A 563 -12.25 12.05 -10.13
CA PRO A 563 -13.30 13.02 -10.45
C PRO A 563 -13.38 13.31 -11.96
N ALA A 564 -14.53 13.82 -12.41
CA ALA A 564 -14.77 14.10 -13.82
C ALA A 564 -13.96 15.30 -14.32
N HIS A 565 -13.45 15.20 -15.55
CA HIS A 565 -12.67 16.26 -16.22
C HIS A 565 -13.27 16.57 -17.61
N PRO A 566 -14.42 17.27 -17.69
CA PRO A 566 -15.15 17.44 -18.94
C PRO A 566 -14.32 18.17 -20.01
N GLY A 567 -14.18 17.56 -21.19
CA GLY A 567 -13.46 18.15 -22.32
C GLY A 567 -11.94 18.19 -22.20
N LEU A 568 -11.38 17.71 -21.09
CA LEU A 568 -9.93 17.73 -20.81
C LEU A 568 -9.26 16.37 -20.92
N ILE A 569 -10.00 15.33 -21.31
CA ILE A 569 -9.51 13.95 -21.44
C ILE A 569 -9.42 13.56 -22.92
N ARG A 570 -8.34 12.85 -23.25
CA ARG A 570 -8.16 12.12 -24.50
C ARG A 570 -8.14 10.63 -24.23
N TRP A 571 -9.04 9.93 -24.91
CA TRP A 571 -9.22 8.49 -24.78
C TRP A 571 -8.52 7.75 -25.91
N THR A 572 -7.84 6.66 -25.57
CA THR A 572 -7.29 5.72 -26.54
C THR A 572 -7.50 4.30 -26.05
N CYS A 573 -7.49 3.33 -26.97
CA CYS A 573 -7.50 1.92 -26.63
C CYS A 573 -6.45 1.18 -27.45
N GLU A 574 -5.85 0.14 -26.85
CA GLU A 574 -4.85 -0.70 -27.51
C GLU A 574 -4.95 -2.15 -27.02
N PRO A 575 -4.58 -3.14 -27.85
CA PRO A 575 -4.58 -4.53 -27.45
C PRO A 575 -3.53 -4.79 -26.36
N VAL A 576 -3.81 -5.74 -25.48
CA VAL A 576 -2.89 -6.16 -24.42
C VAL A 576 -1.71 -6.97 -24.95
N LEU A 577 -1.95 -7.80 -25.97
CA LEU A 577 -0.95 -8.67 -26.60
C LEU A 577 -0.53 -8.11 -27.94
N ASP A 578 0.77 -8.17 -28.26
CA ASP A 578 1.29 -7.72 -29.57
C ASP A 578 0.84 -8.60 -30.75
N SER A 579 0.36 -9.82 -30.46
CA SER A 579 -0.23 -10.71 -31.45
C SER A 579 -1.63 -10.28 -31.91
N VAL A 580 -2.28 -9.37 -31.20
CA VAL A 580 -3.61 -8.85 -31.51
C VAL A 580 -3.45 -7.47 -32.15
N SER A 581 -4.11 -7.23 -33.28
CA SER A 581 -4.05 -5.93 -33.98
C SER A 581 -5.13 -4.96 -33.49
N ASN A 582 -4.94 -3.65 -33.67
CA ASN A 582 -5.91 -2.63 -33.25
C ASN A 582 -7.31 -2.81 -33.89
N GLY A 583 -7.40 -3.39 -35.08
CA GLY A 583 -8.70 -3.64 -35.74
C GLY A 583 -9.54 -4.72 -35.03
N GLN A 584 -8.91 -5.57 -34.21
CA GLN A 584 -9.55 -6.71 -33.55
C GLN A 584 -10.16 -6.33 -32.19
N ILE A 585 -9.93 -5.12 -31.68
CA ILE A 585 -10.35 -4.72 -30.32
C ILE A 585 -11.48 -3.70 -30.31
N GLY A 586 -12.08 -3.37 -31.46
CA GLY A 586 -13.08 -2.33 -31.58
C GLY A 586 -12.46 -0.92 -31.56
N SER A 587 -13.24 0.08 -31.16
CA SER A 587 -12.81 1.48 -31.16
C SER A 587 -13.35 2.25 -29.96
N ILE A 588 -12.63 3.30 -29.55
CA ILE A 588 -13.09 4.24 -28.52
C ILE A 588 -13.13 5.65 -29.12
N ASP A 589 -14.20 6.38 -28.84
CA ASP A 589 -14.29 7.79 -29.22
C ASP A 589 -13.32 8.61 -28.36
N GLU A 590 -12.39 9.29 -29.03
CA GLU A 590 -11.26 10.01 -28.43
C GLU A 590 -11.69 11.12 -27.44
N HIS A 591 -12.89 11.68 -27.62
CA HIS A 591 -13.36 12.85 -26.88
C HIS A 591 -14.37 12.51 -25.79
N THR A 592 -15.21 11.51 -26.04
CA THR A 592 -16.30 11.12 -25.15
C THR A 592 -15.95 9.92 -24.29
N GLY A 593 -15.03 9.05 -24.70
CA GLY A 593 -14.74 7.80 -24.00
C GLY A 593 -15.78 6.69 -24.25
N LEU A 594 -16.64 6.84 -25.26
CA LEU A 594 -17.60 5.82 -25.66
C LEU A 594 -16.88 4.71 -26.44
N TYR A 595 -16.79 3.52 -25.85
CA TYR A 595 -16.16 2.34 -26.45
C TYR A 595 -17.20 1.49 -27.20
N THR A 596 -16.90 1.16 -28.45
CA THR A 596 -17.70 0.26 -29.30
C THR A 596 -16.96 -1.07 -29.46
N PRO A 597 -17.54 -2.19 -28.97
CA PRO A 597 -16.89 -3.50 -29.08
C PRO A 597 -16.84 -3.98 -30.54
N PRO A 598 -15.83 -4.79 -30.90
CA PRO A 598 -15.73 -5.41 -32.23
C PRO A 598 -16.86 -6.44 -32.45
N ALA A 599 -17.11 -6.81 -33.71
CA ALA A 599 -17.94 -7.97 -34.02
C ALA A 599 -17.17 -9.27 -33.75
N ALA A 600 -17.88 -10.37 -33.54
CA ALA A 600 -17.25 -11.67 -33.26
C ALA A 600 -16.35 -12.16 -34.41
N SER A 601 -16.64 -11.75 -35.66
CA SER A 601 -15.83 -12.05 -36.84
C SER A 601 -14.55 -11.23 -36.94
N ASP A 602 -14.42 -10.15 -36.16
CA ASP A 602 -13.35 -9.18 -36.33
C ASP A 602 -12.07 -9.57 -35.60
N PHE A 603 -12.10 -10.60 -34.74
CA PHE A 603 -10.94 -11.08 -34.00
C PHE A 603 -10.88 -12.60 -33.95
N ASP A 604 -9.71 -13.14 -33.57
CA ASP A 604 -9.44 -14.57 -33.43
C ASP A 604 -9.49 -15.01 -31.96
N GLY A 605 -9.78 -16.29 -31.70
CA GLY A 605 -9.86 -16.85 -30.34
C GLY A 605 -11.13 -16.48 -29.57
N ASP A 606 -11.25 -16.92 -28.32
CA ASP A 606 -12.50 -16.79 -27.55
C ASP A 606 -12.74 -15.41 -26.95
N PHE A 607 -11.70 -14.58 -26.84
CA PHE A 607 -11.81 -13.20 -26.37
C PHE A 607 -10.59 -12.37 -26.79
N VAL A 608 -10.76 -11.06 -26.75
CA VAL A 608 -9.66 -10.09 -26.82
C VAL A 608 -9.63 -9.24 -25.55
N ARG A 609 -8.42 -8.84 -25.13
CA ARG A 609 -8.23 -7.88 -24.04
C ARG A 609 -7.58 -6.63 -24.56
N LEU A 610 -8.04 -5.49 -24.07
CA LEU A 610 -7.51 -4.18 -24.42
C LEU A 610 -7.29 -3.33 -23.16
N ARG A 611 -6.28 -2.47 -23.24
CA ARG A 611 -6.04 -1.38 -22.32
C ARG A 611 -6.74 -0.14 -22.85
N VAL A 612 -7.63 0.43 -22.05
CA VAL A 612 -8.21 1.75 -22.29
C VAL A 612 -7.38 2.76 -21.51
N ASN A 613 -6.92 3.83 -22.17
CA ASN A 613 -6.12 4.88 -21.56
C ASN A 613 -6.86 6.22 -21.63
N ALA A 614 -6.87 6.94 -20.52
CA ALA A 614 -7.35 8.30 -20.41
C ALA A 614 -6.16 9.20 -20.07
N ARG A 615 -5.87 10.18 -20.93
CA ARG A 615 -4.80 11.15 -20.72
C ARG A 615 -5.39 12.55 -20.57
N HIS A 616 -4.94 13.29 -19.57
CA HIS A 616 -5.27 14.71 -19.44
C HIS A 616 -4.58 15.52 -20.55
N ILE A 617 -5.24 16.52 -21.13
CA ILE A 617 -4.68 17.29 -22.25
C ILE A 617 -3.62 18.29 -21.76
N ASP A 618 -3.88 18.95 -20.62
CA ASP A 618 -2.99 20.01 -20.10
C ASP A 618 -1.89 19.51 -19.16
N THR A 619 -1.89 18.22 -18.81
CA THR A 619 -0.94 17.63 -17.86
C THR A 619 -0.45 16.28 -18.38
N ASP A 620 0.60 15.75 -17.78
CA ASP A 620 1.10 14.40 -18.13
C ASP A 620 0.37 13.27 -17.38
N PHE A 621 -0.74 13.57 -16.69
CA PHE A 621 -1.49 12.57 -15.96
C PHE A 621 -2.27 11.65 -16.89
N SER A 622 -2.15 10.35 -16.61
CA SER A 622 -2.90 9.31 -17.31
C SER A 622 -3.36 8.22 -16.35
N SER A 623 -4.46 7.58 -16.71
CA SER A 623 -5.02 6.42 -16.01
C SER A 623 -5.37 5.35 -17.04
N SER A 624 -5.38 4.08 -16.62
CA SER A 624 -5.69 2.96 -17.50
C SER A 624 -6.80 2.07 -16.91
N ALA A 625 -7.60 1.47 -17.79
CA ALA A 625 -8.61 0.48 -17.47
C ALA A 625 -8.44 -0.76 -18.34
N LEU A 626 -8.98 -1.89 -17.89
CA LEU A 626 -8.85 -3.18 -18.53
C LEU A 626 -10.18 -3.70 -19.04
N MET A 627 -10.32 -3.85 -20.35
CA MET A 627 -11.54 -4.39 -20.95
C MET A 627 -11.27 -5.78 -21.53
N THR A 628 -12.26 -6.66 -21.37
CA THR A 628 -12.29 -7.99 -21.99
C THR A 628 -13.54 -8.08 -22.88
N VAL A 629 -13.37 -8.41 -24.15
CA VAL A 629 -14.48 -8.66 -25.06
C VAL A 629 -14.50 -10.13 -25.44
N LEU A 630 -15.56 -10.82 -25.05
CA LEU A 630 -15.79 -12.24 -25.31
C LEU A 630 -16.39 -12.43 -26.69
N ARG A 631 -16.00 -13.49 -27.40
CA ARG A 631 -16.65 -13.90 -28.65
C ARG A 631 -18.10 -14.31 -28.42
N SER A 632 -18.40 -14.93 -27.27
CA SER A 632 -19.74 -15.35 -26.87
C SER A 632 -19.98 -15.15 -25.38
N GLY A 633 -21.22 -14.86 -25.02
CA GLY A 633 -21.67 -14.76 -23.63
C GLY A 633 -21.94 -16.11 -22.97
N LEU A 634 -21.93 -17.22 -23.72
CA LEU A 634 -22.27 -18.56 -23.24
C LEU A 634 -21.16 -19.58 -23.52
N HIS A 635 -20.73 -20.27 -22.46
CA HIS A 635 -19.75 -21.35 -22.48
C HIS A 635 -20.21 -22.52 -21.62
N ILE A 636 -19.74 -23.73 -21.95
CA ILE A 636 -19.97 -24.96 -21.18
C ILE A 636 -18.63 -25.64 -20.90
N SER A 637 -18.46 -26.18 -19.71
CA SER A 637 -17.27 -26.97 -19.33
C SER A 637 -17.67 -28.13 -18.41
N PRO A 638 -17.07 -29.33 -18.55
CA PRO A 638 -16.13 -29.73 -19.60
C PRO A 638 -16.81 -29.79 -20.99
N LEU A 639 -16.02 -29.69 -22.06
CA LEU A 639 -16.50 -29.88 -23.43
C LEU A 639 -16.60 -31.36 -23.81
N LEU A 640 -15.69 -32.16 -23.25
CA LEU A 640 -15.69 -33.61 -23.37
C LEU A 640 -15.34 -34.21 -22.02
N TYR A 641 -16.07 -35.25 -21.61
CA TYR A 641 -15.72 -36.06 -20.46
C TYR A 641 -16.00 -37.55 -20.74
N VAL A 642 -15.03 -38.41 -20.44
CA VAL A 642 -15.16 -39.87 -20.53
C VAL A 642 -15.32 -40.45 -19.12
N THR A 643 -16.44 -41.12 -18.93
CA THR A 643 -16.80 -41.84 -17.70
C THR A 643 -17.11 -43.31 -18.00
N GLN A 644 -17.46 -44.08 -16.97
CA GLN A 644 -17.84 -45.49 -17.05
C GLN A 644 -19.22 -45.70 -16.45
N VAL A 645 -19.90 -46.78 -16.86
CA VAL A 645 -21.12 -47.22 -16.16
C VAL A 645 -20.80 -47.50 -14.69
N ASN A 646 -21.65 -47.05 -13.77
CA ASN A 646 -21.40 -47.10 -12.31
C ASN A 646 -20.04 -46.53 -11.89
N SER A 647 -19.58 -45.44 -12.51
CA SER A 647 -18.29 -44.82 -12.18
C SER A 647 -18.16 -44.42 -10.70
N THR A 648 -16.93 -44.23 -10.23
CA THR A 648 -16.62 -43.60 -8.94
C THR A 648 -15.64 -42.44 -9.17
N PRO A 649 -16.00 -41.17 -8.91
CA PRO A 649 -17.31 -40.72 -8.42
C PRO A 649 -18.43 -40.99 -9.45
N PRO A 650 -19.68 -41.15 -8.98
CA PRO A 650 -20.81 -41.58 -9.82
C PRO A 650 -21.38 -40.48 -10.72
N THR A 651 -20.77 -39.30 -10.75
CA THR A 651 -21.34 -38.13 -11.43
C THR A 651 -20.26 -37.29 -12.11
N VAL A 652 -20.66 -36.56 -13.15
CA VAL A 652 -19.84 -35.56 -13.86
C VAL A 652 -20.46 -34.19 -13.65
N ASN A 653 -19.68 -33.25 -13.12
CA ASN A 653 -20.14 -31.88 -12.90
C ASN A 653 -19.88 -31.01 -14.14
N LEU A 654 -20.93 -30.37 -14.63
CA LEU A 654 -20.91 -29.39 -15.71
C LEU A 654 -21.17 -27.98 -15.16
N ARG A 655 -20.53 -26.99 -15.79
CA ARG A 655 -20.66 -25.57 -15.45
C ARG A 655 -20.93 -24.74 -16.71
N ALA A 656 -21.79 -23.75 -16.56
CA ALA A 656 -22.09 -22.73 -17.56
C ALA A 656 -21.40 -21.42 -17.23
N GLY A 657 -20.62 -20.91 -18.18
CA GLY A 657 -20.14 -19.54 -18.19
C GLY A 657 -21.19 -18.71 -18.89
N TYR A 658 -21.83 -17.79 -18.18
CA TYR A 658 -22.94 -17.04 -18.73
C TYR A 658 -22.93 -15.59 -18.27
N LEU A 659 -22.97 -14.68 -19.25
CA LEU A 659 -23.06 -13.24 -19.09
C LEU A 659 -24.48 -12.77 -19.44
N GLY A 660 -25.43 -13.02 -18.52
CA GLY A 660 -26.85 -12.71 -18.66
C GLY A 660 -27.64 -13.12 -17.42
N ASP A 661 -28.97 -13.11 -17.50
CA ASP A 661 -29.85 -13.57 -16.41
C ASP A 661 -29.91 -15.10 -16.38
N VAL A 662 -29.37 -15.71 -15.32
CA VAL A 662 -29.25 -17.16 -15.15
C VAL A 662 -30.59 -17.90 -15.32
N THR A 663 -31.72 -17.22 -15.09
CA THR A 663 -33.06 -17.80 -15.27
C THR A 663 -33.39 -18.11 -16.74
N ASN A 664 -32.68 -17.51 -17.70
CA ASN A 664 -32.83 -17.76 -19.13
C ASN A 664 -32.06 -18.99 -19.63
N LEU A 665 -31.15 -19.54 -18.82
CA LEU A 665 -30.35 -20.72 -19.18
C LEU A 665 -31.22 -21.97 -19.26
N LYS A 666 -31.10 -22.68 -20.38
CA LYS A 666 -31.77 -23.95 -20.61
C LYS A 666 -30.76 -25.06 -20.87
N TRP A 667 -30.81 -26.08 -20.03
CA TRP A 667 -30.09 -27.34 -20.19
C TRP A 667 -31.02 -28.39 -20.82
N GLU A 668 -30.61 -28.97 -21.94
CA GLU A 668 -31.37 -30.04 -22.58
C GLU A 668 -30.91 -31.41 -22.06
N PRO A 669 -31.85 -32.32 -21.76
CA PRO A 669 -31.51 -33.61 -21.19
C PRO A 669 -30.72 -34.47 -22.18
N PRO A 670 -29.76 -35.28 -21.69
CA PRO A 670 -29.06 -36.29 -22.49
C PRO A 670 -30.01 -37.40 -22.96
N GLN A 671 -29.55 -38.24 -23.89
CA GLN A 671 -30.33 -39.36 -24.43
C GLN A 671 -30.31 -40.58 -23.50
N TYR A 672 -29.16 -40.87 -22.88
CA TYR A 672 -28.92 -42.11 -22.15
C TYR A 672 -28.77 -41.92 -20.64
N GLY A 673 -27.99 -40.92 -20.21
CA GLY A 673 -27.80 -40.59 -18.80
C GLY A 673 -28.95 -39.77 -18.21
N GLN A 674 -28.73 -39.26 -16.99
CA GLN A 674 -29.63 -38.31 -16.33
C GLN A 674 -28.91 -37.01 -16.04
N LEU A 675 -29.61 -35.88 -16.15
CA LEU A 675 -29.07 -34.55 -15.87
C LEU A 675 -29.95 -33.83 -14.86
N THR A 676 -29.33 -33.35 -13.78
CA THR A 676 -29.98 -32.46 -12.80
C THR A 676 -29.30 -31.10 -12.88
N ALA A 677 -30.02 -30.07 -13.31
CA ALA A 677 -29.47 -28.72 -13.48
C ALA A 677 -29.98 -27.76 -12.39
N ASP A 678 -29.11 -26.87 -11.95
CA ASP A 678 -29.42 -25.75 -11.06
C ASP A 678 -28.61 -24.51 -11.50
N GLY A 679 -29.30 -23.57 -12.16
CA GLY A 679 -28.74 -22.35 -12.71
C GLY A 679 -27.52 -22.58 -13.61
N LYS A 680 -26.35 -22.11 -13.15
CA LYS A 680 -25.07 -22.23 -13.87
C LYS A 680 -24.39 -23.59 -13.71
N THR A 681 -25.00 -24.55 -13.01
CA THR A 681 -24.41 -25.87 -12.76
C THR A 681 -25.35 -26.97 -13.21
N ALA A 682 -24.79 -28.09 -13.65
CA ALA A 682 -25.56 -29.30 -13.89
C ALA A 682 -24.74 -30.53 -13.52
N VAL A 683 -25.42 -31.55 -13.00
CA VAL A 683 -24.81 -32.82 -12.58
C VAL A 683 -25.33 -33.91 -13.50
N TYR A 684 -24.42 -34.51 -14.27
CA TYR A 684 -24.70 -35.66 -15.10
C TYR A 684 -24.45 -36.95 -14.33
N THR A 685 -25.40 -37.88 -14.38
CA THR A 685 -25.29 -39.23 -13.82
C THR A 685 -25.27 -40.23 -14.98
N PRO A 686 -24.18 -41.01 -15.17
CA PRO A 686 -24.11 -42.02 -16.20
C PRO A 686 -25.12 -43.15 -15.92
N PRO A 687 -25.57 -43.87 -16.96
CA PRO A 687 -26.46 -45.00 -16.78
C PRO A 687 -25.78 -46.11 -15.95
N ALA A 688 -26.57 -46.83 -15.15
CA ALA A 688 -26.07 -47.91 -14.28
C ALA A 688 -25.62 -49.15 -15.08
N VAL A 689 -26.20 -49.35 -16.27
CA VAL A 689 -25.84 -50.40 -17.23
C VAL A 689 -25.88 -49.80 -18.62
N MET A 690 -25.12 -50.38 -19.56
CA MET A 690 -25.09 -49.88 -20.93
C MET A 690 -26.48 -50.04 -21.59
N PRO A 691 -27.07 -48.95 -22.13
CA PRO A 691 -28.35 -49.03 -22.80
C PRO A 691 -28.22 -49.71 -24.18
N PRO A 692 -29.31 -50.28 -24.73
CA PRO A 692 -29.34 -50.71 -26.12
C PRO A 692 -29.19 -49.47 -27.04
N LEU A 693 -28.37 -49.59 -28.08
CA LEU A 693 -28.10 -48.52 -29.04
C LEU A 693 -28.73 -48.85 -30.40
N ASP A 694 -29.15 -47.84 -31.17
CA ASP A 694 -29.95 -47.99 -32.41
C ASP A 694 -29.29 -48.78 -33.56
N ASP A 695 -28.03 -49.23 -33.40
CA ASP A 695 -27.29 -50.10 -34.34
C ASP A 695 -26.76 -51.40 -33.67
N TYR A 696 -27.08 -51.65 -32.40
CA TYR A 696 -26.52 -52.75 -31.60
C TYR A 696 -27.61 -53.47 -30.81
N PRO A 697 -27.96 -54.72 -31.19
CA PRO A 697 -28.83 -55.55 -30.38
C PRO A 697 -28.08 -56.03 -29.10
N ASP A 698 -28.65 -55.75 -27.93
CA ASP A 698 -28.24 -56.13 -26.56
C ASP A 698 -27.18 -55.25 -25.83
N GLU A 699 -27.07 -55.42 -24.51
CA GLU A 699 -26.22 -54.71 -23.50
C GLU A 699 -24.69 -54.79 -23.75
N SER A 700 -24.26 -55.10 -24.98
CA SER A 700 -22.87 -55.31 -25.39
C SER A 700 -22.21 -54.07 -26.01
N ALA A 701 -22.88 -52.91 -25.98
CA ALA A 701 -22.31 -51.66 -26.48
C ALA A 701 -21.05 -51.28 -25.69
N SER A 702 -19.96 -51.03 -26.43
CA SER A 702 -18.67 -50.58 -25.88
C SER A 702 -18.75 -49.22 -25.17
N PHE A 703 -19.51 -48.29 -25.73
CA PHE A 703 -19.70 -46.94 -25.19
C PHE A 703 -21.01 -46.32 -25.69
N ALA A 704 -21.54 -45.35 -24.94
CA ALA A 704 -22.67 -44.50 -25.31
C ALA A 704 -22.21 -43.03 -25.34
N LEU A 705 -22.80 -42.25 -26.24
CA LEU A 705 -22.47 -40.83 -26.42
C LEU A 705 -23.70 -39.97 -26.10
N ASP A 706 -23.61 -39.18 -25.05
CA ASP A 706 -24.59 -38.16 -24.72
C ASP A 706 -24.15 -36.78 -25.20
N LYS A 707 -25.08 -36.05 -25.82
CA LYS A 707 -24.94 -34.64 -26.19
C LYS A 707 -25.76 -33.82 -25.21
N ILE A 708 -25.09 -33.00 -24.40
CA ILE A 708 -25.74 -32.09 -23.46
C ILE A 708 -25.69 -30.69 -24.06
N THR A 709 -26.85 -30.15 -24.40
CA THR A 709 -26.98 -28.84 -25.05
C THR A 709 -27.36 -27.79 -24.01
N LEU A 710 -26.62 -26.68 -24.02
CA LEU A 710 -26.87 -25.50 -23.22
C LEU A 710 -27.20 -24.33 -24.13
N SER A 711 -28.32 -23.66 -23.89
CA SER A 711 -28.79 -22.53 -24.71
C SER A 711 -29.33 -21.40 -23.85
N ASP A 712 -29.30 -20.19 -24.39
CA ASP A 712 -30.03 -19.03 -23.88
C ASP A 712 -31.40 -18.93 -24.57
N SER A 713 -32.46 -18.75 -23.79
CA SER A 713 -33.84 -18.67 -24.28
C SER A 713 -34.24 -17.31 -24.86
N THR A 714 -33.46 -16.23 -24.66
CA THR A 714 -33.85 -14.87 -25.11
C THR A 714 -33.16 -14.40 -26.39
N ASP A 715 -31.89 -14.75 -26.60
CA ASP A 715 -31.03 -13.98 -27.51
C ASP A 715 -30.65 -14.70 -28.81
N GLY A 716 -31.13 -15.93 -29.01
CA GLY A 716 -30.80 -16.69 -30.22
C GLY A 716 -29.32 -17.02 -30.37
N GLU A 717 -28.53 -16.95 -29.29
CA GLU A 717 -27.15 -17.47 -29.27
C GLU A 717 -27.12 -18.94 -29.71
N THR A 718 -26.07 -19.32 -30.43
CA THR A 718 -25.85 -20.71 -30.83
C THR A 718 -25.65 -21.56 -29.59
N ALA A 719 -26.48 -22.59 -29.40
CA ALA A 719 -26.34 -23.49 -28.26
C ALA A 719 -24.93 -24.09 -28.18
N ARG A 720 -24.44 -24.31 -26.95
CA ARG A 720 -23.16 -24.95 -26.64
C ARG A 720 -23.41 -26.41 -26.33
N VAL A 721 -22.52 -27.28 -26.79
CA VAL A 721 -22.66 -28.73 -26.61
C VAL A 721 -21.48 -29.26 -25.82
N ALA A 722 -21.76 -29.95 -24.73
CA ALA A 722 -20.82 -30.83 -24.05
C ALA A 722 -21.09 -32.28 -24.43
N LEU A 723 -20.03 -33.07 -24.58
CA LEU A 723 -20.13 -34.50 -24.81
C LEU A 723 -19.73 -35.28 -23.56
N VAL A 724 -20.57 -36.25 -23.20
CA VAL A 724 -20.22 -37.27 -22.21
C VAL A 724 -20.20 -38.62 -22.89
N ILE A 725 -19.05 -39.29 -22.84
CA ILE A 725 -18.88 -40.66 -23.33
C ILE A 725 -18.90 -41.58 -22.13
N THR A 726 -19.85 -42.51 -22.09
CA THR A 726 -19.94 -43.53 -21.03
C THR A 726 -19.46 -44.86 -21.59
N GLU A 727 -18.38 -45.40 -21.03
CA GLU A 727 -17.82 -46.71 -21.41
C GLU A 727 -18.44 -47.86 -20.59
N GLY A 728 -18.61 -49.01 -21.25
CA GLY A 728 -19.07 -50.24 -20.61
C GLY A 728 -17.96 -51.03 -19.90
N ASN A 729 -18.35 -51.99 -19.05
CA ASN A 729 -17.44 -52.79 -18.23
C ASN A 729 -16.72 -53.94 -18.96
N ALA A 730 -17.14 -54.28 -20.18
CA ALA A 730 -16.71 -55.51 -20.86
C ALA A 730 -15.29 -55.44 -21.48
N GLY A 731 -14.64 -54.26 -21.46
CA GLY A 731 -13.42 -54.01 -22.21
C GLY A 731 -13.70 -53.86 -23.72
N LEU A 732 -12.91 -53.03 -24.39
CA LEU A 732 -13.14 -52.67 -25.79
C LEU A 732 -12.50 -53.74 -26.70
N PRO A 733 -13.26 -54.52 -27.49
CA PRO A 733 -12.72 -55.60 -28.32
C PRO A 733 -11.89 -55.09 -29.51
N MET A 734 -11.99 -53.79 -29.79
CA MET A 734 -11.28 -53.08 -30.84
C MET A 734 -10.51 -51.87 -30.27
N LYS A 735 -9.31 -51.62 -30.78
CA LYS A 735 -8.50 -50.42 -30.50
C LYS A 735 -8.40 -49.58 -31.77
N ILE A 736 -8.58 -48.26 -31.64
CA ILE A 736 -8.30 -47.31 -32.71
C ILE A 736 -7.05 -46.53 -32.32
N THR A 737 -6.02 -46.56 -33.17
CA THR A 737 -4.80 -45.77 -32.99
C THR A 737 -4.79 -44.64 -34.01
N ARG A 738 -4.25 -43.49 -33.62
CA ARG A 738 -4.19 -42.29 -34.46
C ARG A 738 -2.74 -41.85 -34.68
N GLU A 739 -2.39 -41.56 -35.93
CA GLU A 739 -1.11 -40.96 -36.31
C GLU A 739 -1.40 -39.62 -36.98
N VAL A 740 -1.03 -38.52 -36.31
CA VAL A 740 -1.27 -37.16 -36.80
C VAL A 740 -0.13 -36.72 -37.71
N ASP A 741 -0.47 -36.36 -38.96
CA ASP A 741 0.42 -35.61 -39.83
C ASP A 741 0.20 -34.12 -39.60
N VAL A 742 1.09 -33.53 -38.79
CA VAL A 742 1.04 -32.11 -38.41
C VAL A 742 1.19 -31.20 -39.63
N ALA A 743 1.96 -31.61 -40.65
CA ALA A 743 2.21 -30.78 -41.83
C ALA A 743 1.03 -30.81 -42.81
N ALA A 744 0.41 -31.99 -42.99
CA ALA A 744 -0.76 -32.14 -43.85
C ALA A 744 -2.08 -31.76 -43.16
N GLY A 745 -2.11 -31.68 -41.83
CA GLY A 745 -3.33 -31.44 -41.06
C GLY A 745 -4.32 -32.61 -41.11
N THR A 746 -3.82 -33.82 -41.39
CA THR A 746 -4.60 -35.05 -41.52
C THR A 746 -4.25 -36.04 -40.43
N VAL A 747 -5.13 -37.04 -40.22
CA VAL A 747 -4.93 -38.08 -39.21
C VAL A 747 -5.13 -39.44 -39.85
N GLN A 748 -4.09 -40.28 -39.84
CA GLN A 748 -4.21 -41.67 -40.23
C GLN A 748 -4.80 -42.47 -39.08
N LEU A 749 -5.97 -43.06 -39.31
CA LEU A 749 -6.63 -43.94 -38.37
C LEU A 749 -6.31 -45.39 -38.71
N LYS A 750 -6.08 -46.20 -37.68
CA LYS A 750 -5.88 -47.65 -37.80
C LYS A 750 -6.71 -48.36 -36.75
N ALA A 751 -7.49 -49.36 -37.17
CA ALA A 751 -8.30 -50.18 -36.28
C ALA A 751 -7.66 -51.54 -36.07
N LYS A 752 -7.66 -52.03 -34.82
CA LYS A 752 -7.12 -53.35 -34.44
C LYS A 752 -8.16 -54.12 -33.65
N VAL A 753 -8.42 -55.37 -34.00
CA VAL A 753 -9.22 -56.31 -33.20
C VAL A 753 -8.28 -57.36 -32.63
N GLY A 754 -8.15 -57.38 -31.30
CA GLY A 754 -7.04 -58.09 -30.65
C GLY A 754 -5.69 -57.58 -31.15
N ASN A 755 -4.86 -58.48 -31.72
CA ASN A 755 -3.55 -58.14 -32.29
C ASN A 755 -3.55 -58.00 -33.82
N VAL A 756 -4.72 -58.08 -34.47
CA VAL A 756 -4.83 -58.01 -35.93
C VAL A 756 -5.22 -56.59 -36.34
N GLU A 757 -4.39 -55.96 -37.17
CA GLU A 757 -4.70 -54.68 -37.80
C GLU A 757 -5.60 -54.90 -39.02
N LEU A 758 -6.71 -54.16 -39.05
CA LEU A 758 -7.66 -54.18 -40.16
C LEU A 758 -7.15 -53.28 -41.29
N THR A 759 -7.44 -53.65 -42.54
CA THR A 759 -7.34 -52.69 -43.64
C THR A 759 -8.43 -51.62 -43.48
N PRO A 760 -8.21 -50.36 -43.88
CA PRO A 760 -9.16 -49.29 -43.58
C PRO A 760 -10.59 -49.55 -44.06
N ASP A 761 -10.74 -50.23 -45.20
CA ASP A 761 -12.00 -50.61 -45.83
C ASP A 761 -12.75 -51.75 -45.13
N GLN A 762 -12.08 -52.49 -44.24
CA GLN A 762 -12.71 -53.50 -43.38
C GLN A 762 -13.44 -52.89 -42.18
N ALA A 763 -13.13 -51.64 -41.83
CA ALA A 763 -13.79 -50.90 -40.76
C ALA A 763 -14.79 -49.89 -41.33
N GLN A 764 -15.97 -49.79 -40.72
CA GLN A 764 -16.94 -48.75 -41.08
C GLN A 764 -16.70 -47.52 -40.22
N TRP A 765 -16.12 -46.48 -40.82
CA TRP A 765 -15.77 -45.24 -40.14
C TRP A 765 -16.91 -44.24 -40.15
N LYS A 766 -17.13 -43.54 -39.03
CA LYS A 766 -18.13 -42.48 -38.91
C LYS A 766 -17.68 -41.39 -37.95
N VAL A 767 -17.76 -40.13 -38.40
CA VAL A 767 -17.64 -38.95 -37.53
C VAL A 767 -19.00 -38.72 -36.87
N VAL A 768 -19.09 -38.87 -35.55
CA VAL A 768 -20.37 -38.75 -34.79
C VAL A 768 -20.54 -37.40 -34.10
N TYR A 769 -19.43 -36.67 -33.96
CA TYR A 769 -19.37 -35.29 -33.50
C TYR A 769 -18.14 -34.59 -34.07
N GLY A 770 -18.22 -33.28 -34.25
CA GLY A 770 -17.19 -32.44 -34.83
C GLY A 770 -17.21 -32.48 -36.36
N SER A 771 -16.47 -31.56 -36.95
CA SER A 771 -16.33 -31.41 -38.39
C SER A 771 -15.33 -32.38 -39.01
N GLY A 772 -15.33 -32.48 -40.34
CA GLY A 772 -14.37 -33.27 -41.11
C GLY A 772 -14.95 -34.56 -41.70
N VAL A 773 -14.12 -35.21 -42.52
CA VAL A 773 -14.50 -36.38 -43.30
C VAL A 773 -13.41 -37.44 -43.26
N ILE A 774 -13.79 -38.71 -43.40
CA ILE A 774 -12.88 -39.84 -43.43
C ILE A 774 -12.96 -40.48 -44.81
N ASP A 775 -11.81 -40.70 -45.45
CA ASP A 775 -11.73 -41.56 -46.62
C ASP A 775 -11.72 -43.03 -46.16
N PRO A 776 -12.79 -43.82 -46.43
CA PRO A 776 -12.88 -45.19 -45.93
C PRO A 776 -11.88 -46.15 -46.59
N ILE A 777 -11.29 -45.81 -47.74
CA ILE A 777 -10.32 -46.67 -48.43
C ILE A 777 -8.94 -46.50 -47.81
N THR A 778 -8.57 -45.27 -47.44
CA THR A 778 -7.25 -44.95 -46.90
C THR A 778 -7.23 -44.86 -45.38
N GLY A 779 -8.38 -44.66 -44.73
CA GLY A 779 -8.49 -44.44 -43.29
C GLY A 779 -7.99 -43.06 -42.85
N ILE A 780 -7.84 -42.12 -43.79
CA ILE A 780 -7.36 -40.77 -43.51
C ILE A 780 -8.56 -39.88 -43.15
N TYR A 781 -8.51 -39.31 -41.94
CA TYR A 781 -9.39 -38.25 -41.51
C TYR A 781 -8.82 -36.88 -41.89
N THR A 782 -9.66 -36.05 -42.51
CA THR A 782 -9.37 -34.66 -42.89
C THR A 782 -10.31 -33.72 -42.18
N HIS A 783 -9.75 -32.83 -41.37
CA HIS A 783 -10.47 -31.76 -40.66
C HIS A 783 -11.02 -30.71 -41.66
N ASP A 784 -12.22 -30.18 -41.39
CA ASP A 784 -12.72 -29.01 -42.11
C ASP A 784 -12.05 -27.75 -41.59
N ALA A 785 -11.10 -27.20 -42.36
CA ALA A 785 -10.34 -26.02 -41.98
C ALA A 785 -11.19 -24.75 -41.71
N SER A 786 -12.47 -24.73 -42.13
CA SER A 786 -13.39 -23.62 -41.84
C SER A 786 -14.17 -23.78 -40.54
N SER A 787 -14.13 -24.97 -39.92
CA SER A 787 -14.80 -25.24 -38.65
C SER A 787 -13.98 -24.74 -37.46
N SER A 788 -14.72 -24.32 -36.43
CA SER A 788 -14.20 -23.94 -35.11
C SER A 788 -14.37 -25.04 -34.07
N ASP A 789 -14.73 -26.27 -34.48
CA ASP A 789 -14.95 -27.37 -33.54
C ASP A 789 -13.64 -27.68 -32.80
N PRO A 790 -13.66 -27.83 -31.47
CA PRO A 790 -12.44 -28.06 -30.69
C PRO A 790 -11.94 -29.50 -30.75
N PHE A 791 -12.82 -30.44 -31.12
CA PHE A 791 -12.50 -31.86 -31.28
C PHE A 791 -13.54 -32.59 -32.15
N ALA A 792 -13.15 -33.75 -32.68
CA ALA A 792 -14.04 -34.71 -33.31
C ALA A 792 -14.07 -36.02 -32.53
N VAL A 793 -15.22 -36.67 -32.52
CA VAL A 793 -15.39 -38.06 -32.06
C VAL A 793 -15.60 -38.92 -33.28
N ILE A 794 -14.66 -39.84 -33.48
CA ILE A 794 -14.64 -40.74 -34.62
C ILE A 794 -14.88 -42.14 -34.12
N THR A 795 -15.78 -42.86 -34.78
CA THR A 795 -16.15 -44.23 -34.45
C THR A 795 -15.78 -45.16 -35.59
N ALA A 796 -15.45 -46.39 -35.24
CA ALA A 796 -15.29 -47.48 -36.19
C ALA A 796 -16.12 -48.67 -35.74
N THR A 797 -16.66 -49.42 -36.69
CA THR A 797 -17.30 -50.71 -36.44
C THR A 797 -16.70 -51.79 -37.34
N HIS A 798 -16.63 -53.02 -36.83
CA HIS A 798 -16.19 -54.17 -37.60
C HIS A 798 -16.93 -55.42 -37.14
N ASP A 799 -17.58 -56.12 -38.07
CA ASP A 799 -18.19 -57.42 -37.77
C ASP A 799 -17.11 -58.51 -37.75
N THR A 800 -16.83 -59.02 -36.55
CA THR A 800 -15.82 -60.07 -36.35
C THR A 800 -16.31 -61.45 -36.81
N VAL A 801 -17.58 -61.58 -37.22
CA VAL A 801 -18.28 -62.81 -37.62
C VAL A 801 -18.46 -63.83 -36.49
N TYR A 802 -17.51 -63.92 -35.55
CA TYR A 802 -17.48 -64.89 -34.46
C TYR A 802 -17.87 -64.31 -33.10
N TYR A 803 -17.51 -63.06 -32.82
CA TYR A 803 -17.75 -62.38 -31.53
C TYR A 803 -18.76 -61.22 -31.65
N GLY A 804 -19.41 -61.09 -32.81
CA GLY A 804 -20.31 -59.99 -33.13
C GLY A 804 -19.60 -58.73 -33.61
N VAL A 805 -20.35 -57.62 -33.67
CA VAL A 805 -19.86 -56.33 -34.11
C VAL A 805 -19.02 -55.68 -33.02
N SER A 806 -17.73 -55.48 -33.29
CA SER A 806 -16.85 -54.67 -32.46
C SER A 806 -17.07 -53.20 -32.77
N HIS A 807 -17.22 -52.39 -31.72
CA HIS A 807 -17.43 -50.94 -31.82
C HIS A 807 -16.43 -50.21 -30.93
N GLN A 808 -15.84 -49.13 -31.44
CA GLN A 808 -14.89 -48.31 -30.70
C GLN A 808 -14.92 -46.85 -31.17
N TYR A 809 -14.46 -45.95 -30.31
CA TYR A 809 -14.25 -44.54 -30.63
C TYR A 809 -12.80 -44.09 -30.43
N VAL A 810 -12.47 -42.95 -31.05
CA VAL A 810 -11.27 -42.17 -30.77
C VAL A 810 -11.65 -40.69 -30.75
N VAL A 811 -11.02 -39.95 -29.84
CA VAL A 811 -11.17 -38.50 -29.73
C VAL A 811 -9.97 -37.84 -30.41
N GLN A 812 -10.24 -36.96 -31.37
CA GLN A 812 -9.23 -36.20 -32.08
C GLN A 812 -9.42 -34.71 -31.79
N THR A 813 -8.45 -34.07 -31.14
CA THR A 813 -8.45 -32.61 -30.93
C THR A 813 -8.30 -31.88 -32.27
N LEU A 814 -8.95 -30.73 -32.41
CA LEU A 814 -8.98 -29.97 -33.66
C LEU A 814 -8.45 -28.53 -33.50
N PRO A 815 -7.74 -28.00 -34.52
CA PRO A 815 -7.18 -28.76 -35.64
C PRO A 815 -6.17 -29.81 -35.13
N PRO A 816 -5.90 -30.90 -35.89
CA PRO A 816 -5.15 -32.06 -35.38
C PRO A 816 -3.81 -31.74 -34.70
N ALA A 817 -3.10 -30.72 -35.17
CA ALA A 817 -1.83 -30.29 -34.61
C ALA A 817 -1.93 -29.52 -33.27
N ARG A 818 -3.06 -28.85 -32.98
CA ARG A 818 -3.19 -27.82 -31.93
C ARG A 818 -2.75 -28.31 -30.55
N LEU A 819 -3.13 -29.53 -30.20
CA LEU A 819 -2.87 -30.12 -28.88
C LEU A 819 -2.09 -31.44 -28.97
N GLU A 820 -1.53 -31.76 -30.13
CA GLU A 820 -0.86 -33.05 -30.33
C GLU A 820 0.38 -33.21 -29.44
N GLU A 821 1.16 -32.14 -29.25
CA GLU A 821 2.29 -32.16 -28.33
C GLU A 821 1.86 -32.41 -26.88
N ALA A 822 0.70 -31.89 -26.47
CA ALA A 822 0.10 -32.11 -25.17
C ALA A 822 -0.31 -33.57 -25.00
N VAL A 823 -0.99 -34.16 -26.00
CA VAL A 823 -1.40 -35.56 -25.96
C VAL A 823 -0.19 -36.49 -25.97
N ARG A 824 0.87 -36.18 -26.72
CA ARG A 824 2.11 -36.99 -26.76
C ARG A 824 3.01 -36.76 -25.56
N GLY A 825 2.97 -35.60 -24.93
CA GLY A 825 3.82 -35.26 -23.78
C GLY A 825 5.25 -34.95 -24.20
N VAL A 826 5.40 -34.18 -25.27
CA VAL A 826 6.68 -33.78 -25.84
C VAL A 826 6.86 -32.26 -25.73
N GLY A 827 8.07 -31.76 -25.96
CA GLY A 827 8.34 -30.33 -25.88
C GLY A 827 8.06 -29.76 -24.48
N ALA A 828 7.22 -28.72 -24.39
CA ALA A 828 6.83 -28.11 -23.11
C ALA A 828 6.03 -29.03 -22.18
N PHE A 829 5.48 -30.13 -22.72
CA PHE A 829 4.69 -31.13 -22.00
C PHE A 829 5.52 -32.33 -21.53
N GLN A 830 6.83 -32.31 -21.77
CA GLN A 830 7.71 -33.37 -21.30
C GLN A 830 7.81 -33.34 -19.78
N LEU A 831 7.59 -34.50 -19.17
CA LEU A 831 7.67 -34.65 -17.72
C LEU A 831 9.14 -34.60 -17.27
N PRO A 832 9.45 -33.98 -16.11
CA PRO A 832 10.81 -33.97 -15.58
C PRO A 832 11.33 -35.40 -15.45
N LYS A 833 12.58 -35.64 -15.82
CA LYS A 833 13.22 -36.92 -15.50
C LYS A 833 13.37 -37.00 -13.98
N VAL A 834 12.62 -37.90 -13.35
CA VAL A 834 12.69 -38.22 -11.92
C VAL A 834 14.08 -38.72 -11.54
#